data_AF-A0A4R9X834-F1
#
_entry.id   AF-A0A4R9X834-F1
#
_cell.length_a   1.000
_cell.length_b   1.000
_cell.length_c   1.000
_cell.angle_alpha   90.00
_cell.angle_beta   90.00
_cell.angle_gamma   90.00
#
_symmetry.space_group_name_H-M   'P 1'
#
loop_
_entity.id
_entity.type
_entity.pdbx_description
1 polymer ?
#
loop_
_entity_poly.entity_id
_entity_poly.type
_entity_poly.pdbx_seq_one_letter_code
_entity_poly.pdbx_strand_id
1 'polypeptide(L)'
;MSDSWPVGLPETLWDYGNLPVQDLPQIPMMGVHFAQQFVIAFVFGWLFIAYFAWDRFNTRQPGAQDFRYRVMKEVEVSDLGGAGALRQAYLIYLITLLFLYVAMAFFGKLILQTVNALNFVGIQVDASSLQFDSPQWPLMLAFGFAGLGPLIPQLRAAEGWLFQRAYRTVGIPVRIRETTRNLVSLLDAAATDDLTAAESLRDDLRHKLNDIRDKTDKTWVRQSLNPAKLEKGLTLLAQLELLVAWARGKRGAWPGSEVSDAVRDMEQITANQADELLDGFERRVGEKVSPGEEKVARRQKYVTETFARAHELRDELTAILAIYVERDPSYVGPSANEDGLIRDAGLRELLRRADPPNLAGTGPELGVLVCILLAIPIYAVFTWRGLHPSLSPLAMADNPPVVLATAGLSALLLISIFWFPLLVTFAARQYYYDERKWIALARQDWPAYAEQRLAVVVMAIFVSVICLSGFAALWAFFIARDVSHFQALLVSGSTPFLRFFPSMALITIPLVWMTLIAADARGYSRGAIVYGICSALLVVACQALHLAFWYGARPCASNAIFLTDLFTEGCFQYYGGLDFFVMPILAFLAAVVFGNPRPAFLHRRITRGGGVRTAAILGAALALVCAHSPIALAQETPSKEEVTIGFRADVEPFSYKVSADGGKREGEQPIYRGFLADLCYWIFDGGDYSVVEKEVTAGNRFKQLRNAEIDVLCDPVTIRFSENDERARSGTFSPIVFATGISYLQRRNPGPGTSVYIGYVGSTTAEKVLEHLCVIDFFRVVPLAERPELATMCQTASVARQIAQEARRTAELPPSGTQIEWYKEWYKSGLLKEVEQMATEEETSVLRLKEASGPRKEGLEKSLQMWSETVAQIKVCREKGKGDCTLDWIVKRLGNNCDDLETKRDASQLSRTVYRFCSFKDHTTLIDWFCKPRKTEGAGMVYLGDREIILGKLQTWNAQHRARCVVENENGGGDLTYEPYAIMVRKPTSNTPQEMEHVQNIAELVQRRVYEFFSFNSLARAKFDTYFRGPRKDRRMSTALAYLFLLNSVEDERLFAFPIEKATAPLKH
;
A
#
# COMPACT_ATOMS: atom_id res chain seq x y z
N MET A 1 17.31 -30.17 19.20
CA MET A 1 15.93 -30.45 18.72
C MET A 1 15.47 -29.44 17.66
N SER A 2 16.39 -28.76 16.97
CA SER A 2 16.11 -27.81 15.87
C SER A 2 15.71 -28.53 14.57
N ASP A 3 16.47 -29.56 14.21
CA ASP A 3 16.52 -30.08 12.84
C ASP A 3 15.32 -30.97 12.45
N SER A 4 14.42 -31.23 13.41
CA SER A 4 13.12 -31.90 13.20
C SER A 4 11.99 -30.94 12.84
N TRP A 5 12.28 -29.65 12.62
CA TRP A 5 11.29 -28.60 12.35
C TRP A 5 11.19 -28.29 10.85
N PRO A 6 9.99 -28.37 10.23
CA PRO A 6 9.79 -27.97 8.84
C PRO A 6 10.25 -26.54 8.54
N VAL A 7 11.02 -26.38 7.45
CA VAL A 7 11.61 -25.10 7.02
C VAL A 7 10.50 -24.06 6.81
N GLY A 8 10.53 -23.00 7.63
CA GLY A 8 9.55 -21.91 7.60
C GLY A 8 8.66 -21.81 8.84
N LEU A 9 8.66 -22.81 9.74
CA LEU A 9 8.10 -22.67 11.07
C LEU A 9 9.09 -21.91 12.00
N PRO A 10 8.63 -20.95 12.81
CA PRO A 10 9.54 -20.17 13.66
C PRO A 10 10.02 -20.98 14.88
N GLU A 11 11.27 -20.77 15.26
CA GLU A 11 11.92 -21.39 16.43
C GLU A 11 11.34 -20.88 17.77
N THR A 12 10.67 -19.71 17.75
CA THR A 12 9.98 -19.12 18.90
C THR A 12 8.80 -19.96 19.43
N LEU A 13 8.44 -21.05 18.75
CA LEU A 13 7.49 -22.05 19.23
C LEU A 13 8.05 -22.90 20.40
N TRP A 14 9.34 -22.77 20.76
CA TRP A 14 9.97 -23.47 21.88
C TRP A 14 10.59 -22.55 22.96
N ASP A 15 11.12 -21.38 22.61
CA ASP A 15 11.66 -20.43 23.59
C ASP A 15 10.55 -19.50 24.14
N TYR A 16 9.69 -20.08 24.97
CA TYR A 16 8.48 -19.43 25.50
C TYR A 16 8.73 -18.23 26.43
N GLY A 17 9.97 -18.00 26.88
CA GLY A 17 10.35 -16.80 27.62
C GLY A 17 10.84 -15.68 26.70
N ASN A 18 11.50 -16.05 25.60
CA ASN A 18 12.06 -15.13 24.61
C ASN A 18 11.24 -15.14 23.31
N LEU A 19 9.93 -14.96 23.42
CA LEU A 19 9.17 -14.22 22.42
C LEU A 19 9.41 -12.72 22.71
N PRO A 20 10.39 -12.04 22.10
CA PRO A 20 10.30 -10.60 21.99
C PRO A 20 9.00 -10.34 21.22
N VAL A 21 8.04 -9.66 21.83
CA VAL A 21 6.84 -9.23 21.13
C VAL A 21 7.32 -8.21 20.10
N GLN A 22 7.52 -8.67 18.87
CA GLN A 22 8.18 -7.89 17.81
C GLN A 22 7.51 -6.53 17.71
N ASP A 23 8.30 -5.46 17.79
CA ASP A 23 7.82 -4.08 17.81
C ASP A 23 6.72 -3.87 16.78
N LEU A 24 5.49 -3.73 17.29
CA LEU A 24 4.23 -3.83 16.54
C LEU A 24 4.36 -3.06 15.21
N PRO A 25 4.51 -3.76 14.05
CA PRO A 25 5.18 -3.19 12.89
C PRO A 25 4.57 -1.85 12.52
N GLN A 26 5.41 -0.80 12.50
CA GLN A 26 4.91 0.58 12.37
C GLN A 26 4.19 0.82 11.03
N ILE A 27 4.45 -0.05 10.06
CA ILE A 27 3.73 -0.19 8.80
C ILE A 27 3.27 -1.67 8.69
N PRO A 28 2.07 -2.03 9.19
CA PRO A 28 1.68 -3.43 9.37
C PRO A 28 1.27 -4.18 8.09
N MET A 29 0.94 -3.49 6.98
CA MET A 29 0.70 -4.10 5.65
C MET A 29 -0.23 -5.33 5.65
N MET A 30 -1.33 -5.28 6.40
CA MET A 30 -2.28 -6.39 6.60
C MET A 30 -1.68 -7.70 7.15
N GLY A 31 -0.53 -7.63 7.82
CA GLY A 31 0.24 -8.78 8.28
C GLY A 31 1.12 -9.42 7.18
N VAL A 32 1.20 -8.82 5.99
CA VAL A 32 2.02 -9.30 4.88
C VAL A 32 3.47 -8.86 5.08
N HIS A 33 4.26 -9.75 5.68
CA HIS A 33 5.72 -9.61 5.71
C HIS A 33 6.31 -10.01 4.35
N PHE A 34 6.46 -9.03 3.45
CA PHE A 34 7.22 -9.22 2.21
C PHE A 34 8.64 -9.69 2.55
N ALA A 35 9.02 -10.88 2.07
CA ALA A 35 10.38 -11.39 2.24
C ALA A 35 11.40 -10.38 1.69
N GLN A 36 12.59 -10.28 2.30
CA GLN A 36 13.64 -9.39 1.79
C GLN A 36 13.95 -9.67 0.31
N GLN A 37 13.85 -10.93 -0.10
CA GLN A 37 13.95 -11.36 -1.50
C GLN A 37 12.91 -10.68 -2.41
N PHE A 38 11.66 -10.50 -1.98
CA PHE A 38 10.61 -9.79 -2.73
C PHE A 38 10.99 -8.31 -2.93
N VAL A 39 11.47 -7.65 -1.88
CA VAL A 39 11.88 -6.23 -1.96
C VAL A 39 13.09 -6.06 -2.88
N ILE A 40 14.08 -6.95 -2.78
CA ILE A 40 15.25 -6.99 -3.67
C ILE A 40 14.83 -7.26 -5.12
N ALA A 41 13.93 -8.23 -5.35
CA ALA A 41 13.37 -8.56 -6.65
C ALA A 41 12.57 -7.39 -7.26
N PHE A 42 11.81 -6.67 -6.44
CA PHE A 42 11.06 -5.49 -6.85
C PHE A 42 11.99 -4.33 -7.28
N VAL A 43 13.03 -4.05 -6.49
CA VAL A 43 14.05 -3.03 -6.82
C VAL A 43 14.87 -3.44 -8.05
N PHE A 44 15.20 -4.73 -8.21
CA PHE A 44 15.85 -5.23 -9.40
C PHE A 44 14.94 -5.09 -10.64
N GLY A 45 13.65 -5.41 -10.51
CA GLY A 45 12.67 -5.21 -11.58
C GLY A 45 12.47 -3.73 -11.96
N TRP A 46 12.52 -2.81 -10.98
CA TRP A 46 12.54 -1.36 -11.21
C TRP A 46 13.75 -0.93 -12.05
N LEU A 47 14.95 -1.40 -11.68
CA LEU A 47 16.19 -1.13 -12.42
C LEU A 47 16.20 -1.78 -13.81
N PHE A 48 15.63 -2.97 -13.93
CA PHE A 48 15.51 -3.71 -15.19
C PHE A 48 14.58 -2.97 -16.17
N ILE A 49 13.41 -2.53 -15.70
CA ILE A 49 12.52 -1.64 -16.47
C ILE A 49 13.27 -0.36 -16.85
N ALA A 50 13.95 0.31 -15.92
CA ALA A 50 14.67 1.55 -16.19
C ALA A 50 15.87 1.42 -17.15
N TYR A 51 16.34 0.19 -17.42
CA TYR A 51 17.33 -0.11 -18.45
C TYR A 51 16.68 -0.43 -19.81
N PHE A 52 15.77 -1.40 -19.85
CA PHE A 52 15.13 -1.83 -21.11
C PHE A 52 14.15 -0.79 -21.68
N ALA A 53 13.55 0.04 -20.84
CA ALA A 53 12.74 1.17 -21.28
C ALA A 53 13.58 2.20 -22.05
N TRP A 54 14.86 2.41 -21.70
CA TRP A 54 15.73 3.34 -22.45
C TRP A 54 16.00 2.82 -23.86
N ASP A 55 16.42 1.56 -23.98
CA ASP A 55 16.71 0.94 -25.29
C ASP A 55 15.47 0.99 -26.21
N ARG A 56 14.33 0.56 -25.69
CA ARG A 56 13.02 0.58 -26.38
C ARG A 56 12.60 2.00 -26.79
N PHE A 57 12.73 2.98 -25.89
CA PHE A 57 12.40 4.39 -26.16
C PHE A 57 13.37 5.05 -27.16
N ASN A 58 14.63 4.63 -27.17
CA ASN A 58 15.68 5.17 -28.06
C ASN A 58 15.73 4.49 -29.45
N THR A 59 14.83 3.54 -29.73
CA THR A 59 14.70 2.99 -31.10
C THR A 59 14.25 4.08 -32.10
N ARG A 60 14.72 3.99 -33.35
CA ARG A 60 14.34 4.92 -34.43
C ARG A 60 12.81 4.96 -34.56
N GLN A 61 12.24 6.15 -34.82
CA GLN A 61 10.80 6.43 -34.71
C GLN A 61 9.91 5.29 -35.26
N PRO A 62 8.83 4.89 -34.57
CA PRO A 62 7.97 3.81 -35.04
C PRO A 62 7.42 4.10 -36.44
N GLY A 63 7.83 3.29 -37.43
CA GLY A 63 7.57 3.51 -38.85
C GLY A 63 8.74 4.07 -39.67
N ALA A 64 9.92 4.32 -39.08
CA ALA A 64 11.10 4.93 -39.74
C ALA A 64 11.45 4.30 -41.12
N GLN A 65 11.27 2.99 -41.26
CA GLN A 65 11.56 2.27 -42.50
C GLN A 65 10.53 2.54 -43.62
N ASP A 66 9.27 2.86 -43.26
CA ASP A 66 8.14 3.07 -44.18
C ASP A 66 8.10 4.49 -44.79
N PHE A 67 8.89 5.45 -44.28
CA PHE A 67 8.96 6.79 -44.85
C PHE A 67 9.70 6.82 -46.19
N ARG A 68 9.32 7.75 -47.08
CA ARG A 68 9.97 7.93 -48.39
C ARG A 68 11.28 8.72 -48.28
N TYR A 69 11.34 9.66 -47.34
CA TYR A 69 12.44 10.62 -47.16
C TYR A 69 13.65 9.98 -46.46
N ARG A 70 14.84 10.44 -46.83
CA ARG A 70 16.14 9.99 -46.30
C ARG A 70 16.41 10.53 -44.89
N VAL A 71 16.07 11.80 -44.64
CA VAL A 71 16.24 12.45 -43.34
C VAL A 71 15.53 11.71 -42.21
N MET A 72 14.37 11.10 -42.49
CA MET A 72 13.61 10.28 -41.54
C MET A 72 14.21 8.87 -41.26
N LYS A 73 15.26 8.48 -42.00
CA LYS A 73 15.91 7.16 -41.91
C LYS A 73 17.33 7.22 -41.35
N GLU A 74 18.03 8.32 -41.64
CA GLU A 74 19.45 8.52 -41.33
C GLU A 74 19.68 9.39 -40.09
N VAL A 75 18.76 10.29 -39.73
CA VAL A 75 18.86 11.15 -38.53
C VAL A 75 18.26 10.46 -37.30
N GLU A 76 18.90 10.57 -36.14
CA GLU A 76 18.40 10.00 -34.89
C GLU A 76 17.40 10.91 -34.16
N VAL A 77 16.58 10.36 -33.26
CA VAL A 77 15.58 11.14 -32.48
C VAL A 77 16.28 12.16 -31.55
N SER A 78 17.48 11.80 -31.08
CA SER A 78 18.48 12.65 -30.42
C SER A 78 18.82 13.92 -31.20
N ASP A 79 18.90 13.83 -32.53
CA ASP A 79 19.34 14.91 -33.40
C ASP A 79 18.20 15.85 -33.81
N LEU A 80 16.95 15.34 -33.83
CA LEU A 80 15.76 16.13 -34.13
C LEU A 80 15.43 17.15 -33.04
N GLY A 81 15.45 16.76 -31.76
CA GLY A 81 15.12 17.65 -30.62
C GLY A 81 16.23 17.86 -29.58
N GLY A 82 17.39 17.24 -29.75
CA GLY A 82 18.51 17.33 -28.82
C GLY A 82 18.44 16.33 -27.66
N ALA A 83 19.61 15.85 -27.22
CA ALA A 83 19.75 14.87 -26.14
C ALA A 83 19.17 15.31 -24.78
N GLY A 84 18.93 16.61 -24.57
CA GLY A 84 18.24 17.14 -23.39
C GLY A 84 16.74 16.83 -23.41
N ALA A 85 16.06 17.16 -24.51
CA ALA A 85 14.63 16.88 -24.70
C ALA A 85 14.36 15.37 -24.68
N LEU A 86 15.21 14.57 -25.34
CA LEU A 86 15.08 13.11 -25.37
C LEU A 86 15.06 12.48 -23.96
N ARG A 87 15.92 12.94 -23.05
CA ARG A 87 15.95 12.50 -21.64
C ARG A 87 14.71 12.94 -20.86
N GLN A 88 14.17 14.11 -21.15
CA GLN A 88 12.94 14.61 -20.51
C GLN A 88 11.70 13.82 -20.97
N ALA A 89 11.60 13.51 -22.26
CA ALA A 89 10.53 12.66 -22.79
C ALA A 89 10.64 11.21 -22.24
N TYR A 90 11.87 10.68 -22.17
CA TYR A 90 12.12 9.39 -21.54
C TYR A 90 11.65 9.35 -20.08
N LEU A 91 11.88 10.40 -19.30
CA LEU A 91 11.46 10.47 -17.89
C LEU A 91 9.93 10.41 -17.73
N ILE A 92 9.16 11.00 -18.65
CA ILE A 92 7.69 10.90 -18.68
C ILE A 92 7.25 9.46 -18.98
N TYR A 93 7.83 8.84 -20.00
CA TYR A 93 7.55 7.44 -20.37
C TYR A 93 7.90 6.49 -19.22
N LEU A 94 9.12 6.59 -18.68
CA LEU A 94 9.61 5.74 -17.60
C LEU A 94 8.73 5.85 -16.35
N ILE A 95 8.38 7.05 -15.89
CA ILE A 95 7.55 7.21 -14.68
C ILE A 95 6.13 6.67 -14.88
N THR A 96 5.56 6.79 -16.09
CA THR A 96 4.27 6.16 -16.42
C THR A 96 4.36 4.63 -16.31
N LEU A 97 5.45 4.04 -16.84
CA LEU A 97 5.68 2.59 -16.83
C LEU A 97 5.99 2.06 -15.42
N LEU A 98 6.78 2.80 -14.63
CA LEU A 98 7.07 2.49 -13.24
C LEU A 98 5.82 2.60 -12.34
N PHE A 99 4.92 3.55 -12.59
CA PHE A 99 3.64 3.61 -11.87
C PHE A 99 2.78 2.37 -12.13
N LEU A 100 2.66 1.94 -13.40
CA LEU A 100 1.95 0.71 -13.76
C LEU A 100 2.61 -0.54 -13.15
N TYR A 101 3.95 -0.57 -13.11
CA TYR A 101 4.70 -1.64 -12.45
C TYR A 101 4.45 -1.69 -10.93
N VAL A 102 4.51 -0.54 -10.23
CA VAL A 102 4.18 -0.45 -8.79
C VAL A 102 2.76 -0.92 -8.52
N ALA A 103 1.78 -0.45 -9.32
CA ALA A 103 0.39 -0.84 -9.19
C ALA A 103 0.19 -2.35 -9.38
N MET A 104 0.81 -2.95 -10.41
CA MET A 104 0.71 -4.40 -10.65
C MET A 104 1.51 -5.22 -9.64
N ALA A 105 2.64 -4.72 -9.12
CA ALA A 105 3.45 -5.43 -8.12
C ALA A 105 2.69 -5.62 -6.81
N PHE A 106 2.07 -4.56 -6.27
CA PHE A 106 1.38 -4.61 -4.98
C PHE A 106 -0.12 -4.95 -5.09
N PHE A 107 -0.80 -4.58 -6.18
CA PHE A 107 -2.24 -4.87 -6.36
C PHE A 107 -2.55 -5.94 -7.41
N GLY A 108 -1.56 -6.56 -8.06
CA GLY A 108 -1.78 -7.53 -9.14
C GLY A 108 -2.84 -8.60 -8.80
N LYS A 109 -2.81 -9.13 -7.58
CA LYS A 109 -3.82 -10.06 -7.04
C LYS A 109 -5.24 -9.49 -7.05
N LEU A 110 -5.40 -8.28 -6.52
CA LEU A 110 -6.69 -7.59 -6.39
C LEU A 110 -7.21 -7.09 -7.75
N ILE A 111 -6.32 -6.59 -8.60
CA ILE A 111 -6.62 -6.20 -9.99
C ILE A 111 -7.08 -7.42 -10.79
N LEU A 112 -6.33 -8.53 -10.80
CA LEU A 112 -6.70 -9.75 -11.51
C LEU A 112 -8.01 -10.36 -10.97
N GLN A 113 -8.22 -10.38 -9.65
CA GLN A 113 -9.49 -10.82 -9.07
C GLN A 113 -10.68 -9.94 -9.50
N THR A 114 -10.47 -8.63 -9.60
CA THR A 114 -11.51 -7.68 -10.04
C THR A 114 -11.78 -7.79 -11.55
N VAL A 115 -10.74 -7.94 -12.38
CA VAL A 115 -10.87 -8.15 -13.83
C VAL A 115 -11.55 -9.49 -14.14
N ASN A 116 -11.16 -10.57 -13.45
CA ASN A 116 -11.81 -11.87 -13.57
C ASN A 116 -13.29 -11.82 -13.13
N ALA A 117 -13.65 -10.99 -12.15
CA ALA A 117 -15.04 -10.77 -11.73
C ALA A 117 -15.85 -9.90 -12.72
N LEU A 118 -15.19 -9.05 -13.52
CA LEU A 118 -15.81 -8.16 -14.49
C LEU A 118 -16.00 -8.77 -15.89
N ASN A 119 -15.50 -9.99 -16.14
CA ASN A 119 -15.61 -10.72 -17.42
C ASN A 119 -15.10 -9.95 -18.67
N PHE A 120 -14.24 -8.96 -18.51
CA PHE A 120 -13.68 -8.20 -19.64
C PHE A 120 -12.54 -8.96 -20.32
N VAL A 121 -12.86 -9.54 -21.49
CA VAL A 121 -11.93 -10.03 -22.52
C VAL A 121 -11.03 -11.21 -22.11
N GLY A 122 -11.58 -12.43 -22.22
CA GLY A 122 -10.92 -13.60 -22.83
C GLY A 122 -9.69 -14.24 -22.18
N ILE A 123 -9.00 -13.58 -21.25
CA ILE A 123 -7.77 -14.07 -20.62
C ILE A 123 -8.07 -14.47 -19.18
N GLN A 124 -8.61 -15.68 -18.98
CA GLN A 124 -8.76 -16.27 -17.66
C GLN A 124 -7.39 -16.67 -17.09
N VAL A 125 -6.71 -15.73 -16.44
CA VAL A 125 -5.51 -16.04 -15.65
C VAL A 125 -5.95 -16.68 -14.34
N ASP A 126 -5.52 -17.92 -14.10
CA ASP A 126 -5.81 -18.62 -12.83
C ASP A 126 -4.98 -18.02 -11.68
N ALA A 127 -5.58 -17.03 -11.02
CA ALA A 127 -5.03 -16.32 -9.88
C ALA A 127 -4.86 -17.18 -8.61
N SER A 128 -5.24 -18.47 -8.62
CA SER A 128 -4.92 -19.41 -7.53
C SER A 128 -3.49 -19.97 -7.62
N SER A 129 -2.93 -20.03 -8.83
CA SER A 129 -1.59 -20.59 -9.09
C SER A 129 -0.44 -19.60 -8.86
N LEU A 130 -0.72 -18.31 -8.86
CA LEU A 130 0.27 -17.23 -8.77
C LEU A 130 0.62 -16.90 -7.32
N GLN A 131 1.86 -17.15 -6.92
CA GLN A 131 2.40 -16.72 -5.63
C GLN A 131 2.78 -15.24 -5.66
N PHE A 132 1.78 -14.36 -5.51
CA PHE A 132 1.95 -12.89 -5.53
C PHE A 132 2.96 -12.36 -4.50
N ASP A 133 3.12 -13.06 -3.37
CA ASP A 133 4.02 -12.66 -2.28
C ASP A 133 5.48 -13.15 -2.51
N SER A 134 5.75 -13.87 -3.61
CA SER A 134 7.06 -14.42 -3.96
C SER A 134 7.95 -13.43 -4.73
N PRO A 135 9.30 -13.53 -4.63
CA PRO A 135 10.21 -12.71 -5.45
C PRO A 135 10.07 -12.94 -6.96
N GLN A 136 9.41 -14.02 -7.39
CA GLN A 136 9.15 -14.28 -8.80
C GLN A 136 8.12 -13.31 -9.38
N TRP A 137 7.14 -12.83 -8.59
CA TRP A 137 6.07 -11.98 -9.10
C TRP A 137 6.56 -10.60 -9.59
N PRO A 138 7.35 -9.81 -8.83
CA PRO A 138 7.90 -8.54 -9.33
C PRO A 138 8.84 -8.72 -10.52
N LEU A 139 9.62 -9.80 -10.57
CA LEU A 139 10.51 -10.09 -11.70
C LEU A 139 9.71 -10.47 -12.96
N MET A 140 8.71 -11.34 -12.84
CA MET A 140 7.84 -11.72 -13.96
C MET A 140 7.10 -10.50 -14.53
N LEU A 141 6.65 -9.59 -13.68
CA LEU A 141 6.10 -8.30 -14.12
C LEU A 141 7.14 -7.45 -14.87
N ALA A 142 8.35 -7.31 -14.35
CA ALA A 142 9.41 -6.53 -15.00
C ALA A 142 9.81 -7.11 -16.38
N PHE A 143 9.97 -8.44 -16.48
CA PHE A 143 10.19 -9.13 -17.75
C PHE A 143 8.98 -8.99 -18.70
N GLY A 144 7.75 -9.05 -18.16
CA GLY A 144 6.52 -8.84 -18.92
C GLY A 144 6.43 -7.43 -19.52
N PHE A 145 6.63 -6.39 -18.71
CA PHE A 145 6.66 -5.00 -19.16
C PHE A 145 7.76 -4.76 -20.20
N ALA A 146 8.98 -5.25 -19.97
CA ALA A 146 10.12 -5.06 -20.87
C ALA A 146 9.98 -5.82 -22.20
N GLY A 147 9.66 -7.12 -22.17
CA GLY A 147 9.78 -8.03 -23.31
C GLY A 147 8.45 -8.54 -23.91
N LEU A 148 7.39 -8.70 -23.12
CA LEU A 148 6.09 -9.22 -23.62
C LEU A 148 5.12 -8.10 -24.03
N GLY A 149 5.18 -6.94 -23.36
CA GLY A 149 4.39 -5.76 -23.68
C GLY A 149 4.33 -5.35 -25.17
N PRO A 150 5.44 -5.33 -25.94
CA PRO A 150 5.42 -4.91 -27.34
C PRO A 150 4.92 -6.00 -28.31
N LEU A 151 4.72 -7.24 -27.83
CA LEU A 151 4.11 -8.33 -28.60
C LEU A 151 2.58 -8.26 -28.59
N ILE A 152 1.98 -7.56 -27.61
CA ILE A 152 0.53 -7.41 -27.46
C ILE A 152 0.07 -6.16 -28.25
N PRO A 153 -0.74 -6.30 -29.33
CA PRO A 153 -1.06 -5.18 -30.22
C PRO A 153 -1.70 -3.97 -29.53
N GLN A 154 -2.56 -4.20 -28.53
CA GLN A 154 -3.25 -3.15 -27.78
C GLN A 154 -2.27 -2.34 -26.92
N LEU A 155 -1.33 -3.01 -26.24
CA LEU A 155 -0.30 -2.34 -25.44
C LEU A 155 0.69 -1.61 -26.33
N ARG A 156 1.05 -2.17 -27.49
CA ARG A 156 1.91 -1.51 -28.49
C ARG A 156 1.26 -0.24 -29.06
N ALA A 157 -0.06 -0.23 -29.25
CA ALA A 157 -0.79 0.98 -29.67
C ALA A 157 -0.81 2.05 -28.57
N ALA A 158 -1.11 1.67 -27.32
CA ALA A 158 -1.09 2.59 -26.18
C ALA A 158 0.31 3.16 -25.90
N GLU A 159 1.36 2.34 -26.05
CA GLU A 159 2.75 2.79 -25.95
C GLU A 159 3.16 3.72 -27.10
N GLY A 160 2.78 3.41 -28.34
CA GLY A 160 3.04 4.30 -29.48
C GLY A 160 2.42 5.69 -29.31
N TRP A 161 1.22 5.75 -28.72
CA TRP A 161 0.58 7.00 -28.31
C TRP A 161 1.35 7.70 -27.19
N LEU A 162 1.82 6.97 -26.17
CA LEU A 162 2.60 7.52 -25.06
C LEU A 162 3.96 8.07 -25.52
N PHE A 163 4.64 7.40 -26.46
CA PHE A 163 5.84 7.93 -27.12
C PHE A 163 5.56 9.23 -27.86
N GLN A 164 4.51 9.26 -28.69
CA GLN A 164 4.13 10.48 -29.41
C GLN A 164 3.78 11.64 -28.46
N ARG A 165 3.09 11.38 -27.35
CA ARG A 165 2.82 12.40 -26.32
C ARG A 165 4.11 12.88 -25.66
N ALA A 166 4.97 11.97 -25.22
CA ALA A 166 6.24 12.28 -24.55
C ALA A 166 7.17 13.13 -25.45
N TYR A 167 7.30 12.78 -26.73
CA TYR A 167 8.05 13.57 -27.71
C TYR A 167 7.46 14.97 -27.90
N ARG A 168 6.12 15.09 -28.06
CA ARG A 168 5.45 16.39 -28.22
C ARG A 168 5.54 17.27 -26.97
N THR A 169 5.52 16.70 -25.76
CA THR A 169 5.66 17.50 -24.53
C THR A 169 6.99 18.21 -24.38
N VAL A 170 8.04 17.75 -25.07
CA VAL A 170 9.40 18.34 -25.03
C VAL A 170 9.81 19.04 -26.32
N GLY A 171 8.92 19.13 -27.32
CA GLY A 171 9.21 19.74 -28.62
C GLY A 171 10.03 18.88 -29.59
N ILE A 172 10.02 17.54 -29.46
CA ILE A 172 10.59 16.64 -30.48
C ILE A 172 9.61 16.52 -31.66
N PRO A 173 10.02 16.86 -32.91
CA PRO A 173 9.19 16.72 -34.12
C PRO A 173 8.65 15.30 -34.35
N VAL A 174 7.34 15.19 -34.64
CA VAL A 174 6.68 13.91 -34.95
C VAL A 174 5.56 14.00 -35.99
N ARG A 175 5.08 15.20 -36.38
CA ARG A 175 4.15 15.37 -37.51
C ARG A 175 4.86 15.67 -38.84
N ILE A 176 6.19 15.59 -38.89
CA ILE A 176 7.04 15.89 -40.07
C ILE A 176 6.40 15.44 -41.39
N ARG A 177 5.91 14.19 -41.52
CA ARG A 177 5.27 13.68 -42.76
C ARG A 177 4.01 14.48 -43.19
N GLU A 178 3.20 14.91 -42.24
CA GLU A 178 2.00 15.72 -42.49
C GLU A 178 2.41 17.16 -42.81
N THR A 179 3.34 17.71 -42.04
CA THR A 179 3.91 19.05 -42.24
C THR A 179 4.60 19.16 -43.61
N THR A 180 5.37 18.16 -44.04
CA THR A 180 5.92 18.04 -45.41
C THR A 180 4.83 18.01 -46.46
N ARG A 181 3.77 17.20 -46.28
CA ARG A 181 2.66 17.11 -47.23
C ARG A 181 1.92 18.43 -47.37
N ASN A 182 1.66 19.12 -46.26
CA ASN A 182 1.06 20.44 -46.24
C ASN A 182 1.94 21.45 -47.00
N LEU A 183 3.24 21.53 -46.67
CA LEU A 183 4.19 22.41 -47.35
C LEU A 183 4.30 22.13 -48.86
N VAL A 184 4.39 20.85 -49.27
CA VAL A 184 4.38 20.47 -50.69
C VAL A 184 3.06 20.87 -51.36
N SER A 185 1.90 20.65 -50.72
CA SER A 185 0.61 21.03 -51.30
C SER A 185 0.44 22.55 -51.47
N LEU A 186 1.03 23.35 -50.57
CA LEU A 186 1.06 24.81 -50.68
C LEU A 186 2.02 25.28 -51.77
N LEU A 187 3.19 24.64 -51.90
CA LEU A 187 4.15 24.92 -52.99
C LEU A 187 3.59 24.52 -54.37
N ASP A 188 2.82 23.43 -54.46
CA ASP A 188 2.15 23.02 -55.69
C ASP A 188 1.01 24.01 -56.04
N ALA A 189 0.13 24.35 -55.10
CA ALA A 189 -1.00 25.28 -55.32
C ALA A 189 -0.57 26.75 -55.58
N ALA A 190 0.53 27.21 -54.97
CA ALA A 190 1.08 28.53 -55.26
C ALA A 190 1.73 28.59 -56.65
N ALA A 191 2.22 27.46 -57.17
CA ALA A 191 2.84 27.37 -58.49
C ALA A 191 1.84 27.19 -59.65
N THR A 192 0.60 26.79 -59.36
CA THR A 192 -0.51 26.68 -60.33
C THR A 192 -1.42 27.92 -60.37
N ASP A 193 -1.15 28.94 -59.55
CA ASP A 193 -1.98 30.15 -59.35
C ASP A 193 -3.37 29.89 -58.71
N ASP A 194 -3.59 28.69 -58.17
CA ASP A 194 -4.80 28.36 -57.38
C ASP A 194 -4.82 29.09 -56.02
N LEU A 195 -3.64 29.41 -55.48
CA LEU A 195 -3.48 30.01 -54.15
C LEU A 195 -3.55 31.56 -54.18
N THR A 196 -4.72 32.09 -54.57
CA THR A 196 -5.01 33.51 -54.87
C THR A 196 -4.61 34.55 -53.82
N ALA A 197 -4.30 34.15 -52.58
CA ALA A 197 -4.02 35.03 -51.45
C ALA A 197 -2.55 35.02 -50.98
N ALA A 198 -1.63 34.33 -51.67
CA ALA A 198 -0.21 34.18 -51.28
C ALA A 198 0.76 34.82 -52.30
N GLU A 199 0.59 36.14 -52.52
CA GLU A 199 1.18 36.85 -53.68
C GLU A 199 2.71 36.78 -53.74
N SER A 200 3.43 37.01 -52.63
CA SER A 200 4.91 36.97 -52.61
C SER A 200 5.47 35.61 -53.03
N LEU A 201 4.94 34.52 -52.47
CA LEU A 201 5.36 33.16 -52.79
C LEU A 201 5.08 32.81 -54.26
N ARG A 202 3.91 33.21 -54.77
CA ARG A 202 3.57 33.04 -56.19
C ARG A 202 4.54 33.80 -57.09
N ASP A 203 4.86 35.04 -56.76
CA ASP A 203 5.65 35.90 -57.63
C ASP A 203 7.14 35.48 -57.63
N ASP A 204 7.68 35.02 -56.49
CA ASP A 204 8.99 34.33 -56.42
C ASP A 204 9.02 33.07 -57.32
N LEU A 205 8.00 32.20 -57.21
CA LEU A 205 7.87 30.98 -58.03
C LEU A 205 7.69 31.29 -59.53
N ARG A 206 6.91 32.32 -59.86
CA ARG A 206 6.65 32.78 -61.24
C ARG A 206 7.91 33.38 -61.86
N HIS A 207 8.70 34.15 -61.12
CA HIS A 207 10.00 34.64 -61.59
C HIS A 207 10.94 33.46 -61.89
N LYS A 208 10.99 32.45 -61.01
CA LYS A 208 11.82 31.25 -61.21
C LYS A 208 11.38 30.42 -62.42
N LEU A 209 10.07 30.19 -62.56
CA LEU A 209 9.50 29.49 -63.72
C LEU A 209 9.78 30.22 -65.05
N ASN A 210 9.73 31.55 -65.06
CA ASN A 210 10.01 32.34 -66.26
C ASN A 210 11.48 32.27 -66.69
N ASP A 211 12.45 32.37 -65.76
CA ASP A 211 13.88 32.24 -66.09
C ASP A 211 14.19 30.84 -66.69
N ILE A 212 13.67 29.79 -66.06
CA ILE A 212 13.83 28.41 -66.55
C ILE A 212 13.11 28.22 -67.91
N ARG A 213 11.95 28.86 -68.12
CA ARG A 213 11.26 28.86 -69.42
C ARG A 213 12.11 29.56 -70.49
N ASP A 214 12.58 30.78 -70.27
CA ASP A 214 13.37 31.53 -71.26
C ASP A 214 14.65 30.79 -71.69
N LYS A 215 15.29 30.10 -70.73
CA LYS A 215 16.43 29.19 -70.97
C LYS A 215 16.07 27.95 -71.79
N THR A 216 14.86 27.41 -71.65
CA THR A 216 14.44 26.15 -72.30
C THR A 216 13.65 26.33 -73.61
N ASP A 217 12.96 27.45 -73.82
CA ASP A 217 11.92 27.59 -74.85
C ASP A 217 12.44 27.50 -76.30
N LYS A 218 13.75 27.76 -76.48
CA LYS A 218 14.48 27.73 -77.76
C LYS A 218 15.33 26.45 -77.95
N THR A 219 15.12 25.43 -77.13
CA THR A 219 16.03 24.27 -77.01
C THR A 219 15.37 22.93 -77.38
N TRP A 220 16.19 21.88 -77.40
CA TRP A 220 15.75 20.51 -77.75
C TRP A 220 14.76 19.89 -76.75
N VAL A 221 14.64 20.42 -75.53
CA VAL A 221 13.76 19.87 -74.49
C VAL A 221 12.29 19.92 -74.93
N ARG A 222 11.87 21.00 -75.58
CA ARG A 222 10.49 21.21 -76.07
C ARG A 222 10.04 20.18 -77.11
N GLN A 223 11.00 19.52 -77.77
CA GLN A 223 10.76 18.44 -78.74
C GLN A 223 10.76 17.04 -78.10
N SER A 224 11.12 16.93 -76.82
CA SER A 224 11.39 15.64 -76.15
C SER A 224 10.26 15.17 -75.22
N LEU A 225 9.27 16.01 -74.92
CA LEU A 225 8.13 15.70 -74.05
C LEU A 225 6.85 16.38 -74.53
N ASN A 226 5.69 15.81 -74.15
CA ASN A 226 4.39 16.47 -74.27
C ASN A 226 4.40 17.78 -73.44
N PRO A 227 3.88 18.91 -73.97
CA PRO A 227 3.92 20.20 -73.30
C PRO A 227 3.36 20.20 -71.86
N ALA A 228 2.30 19.44 -71.57
CA ALA A 228 1.74 19.36 -70.22
C ALA A 228 2.65 18.62 -69.22
N LYS A 229 3.47 17.66 -69.70
CA LYS A 229 4.51 17.00 -68.88
C LYS A 229 5.76 17.86 -68.74
N LEU A 230 6.08 18.64 -69.77
CA LEU A 230 7.19 19.60 -69.74
C LEU A 230 6.91 20.70 -68.72
N GLU A 231 5.75 21.39 -68.84
CA GLU A 231 5.36 22.50 -67.96
C GLU A 231 5.45 22.10 -66.49
N LYS A 232 4.81 20.98 -66.10
CA LYS A 232 4.86 20.47 -64.72
C LYS A 232 6.28 20.13 -64.25
N GLY A 233 7.18 19.74 -65.15
CA GLY A 233 8.60 19.54 -64.85
C GLY A 233 9.35 20.85 -64.62
N LEU A 234 9.10 21.88 -65.43
CA LEU A 234 9.66 23.22 -65.26
C LEU A 234 9.17 23.87 -63.95
N THR A 235 7.87 23.74 -63.63
CA THR A 235 7.30 24.17 -62.34
C THR A 235 8.00 23.53 -61.15
N LEU A 236 8.30 22.23 -61.26
CA LEU A 236 8.97 21.47 -60.20
C LEU A 236 10.46 21.81 -60.07
N LEU A 237 11.14 22.19 -61.17
CA LEU A 237 12.49 22.75 -61.10
C LEU A 237 12.49 24.15 -60.45
N ALA A 238 11.50 25.00 -60.74
CA ALA A 238 11.36 26.31 -60.10
C ALA A 238 11.12 26.20 -58.58
N GLN A 239 10.30 25.23 -58.14
CA GLN A 239 10.16 24.89 -56.72
C GLN A 239 11.49 24.43 -56.09
N LEU A 240 12.26 23.59 -56.80
CA LEU A 240 13.54 23.07 -56.32
C LEU A 240 14.58 24.20 -56.16
N GLU A 241 14.68 25.09 -57.14
CA GLU A 241 15.61 26.22 -57.11
C GLU A 241 15.27 27.20 -55.96
N LEU A 242 13.98 27.43 -55.69
CA LEU A 242 13.54 28.24 -54.56
C LEU A 242 13.93 27.61 -53.20
N LEU A 243 13.74 26.30 -53.05
CA LEU A 243 14.17 25.55 -51.85
C LEU A 243 15.70 25.60 -51.66
N VAL A 244 16.49 25.45 -52.73
CA VAL A 244 17.96 25.58 -52.71
C VAL A 244 18.38 26.99 -52.30
N ALA A 245 17.72 28.03 -52.82
CA ALA A 245 18.01 29.42 -52.46
C ALA A 245 17.72 29.72 -50.98
N TRP A 246 16.65 29.15 -50.41
CA TRP A 246 16.36 29.25 -48.97
C TRP A 246 17.41 28.52 -48.13
N ALA A 247 17.74 27.26 -48.47
CA ALA A 247 18.74 26.46 -47.76
C ALA A 247 20.13 27.10 -47.76
N ARG A 248 20.56 27.68 -48.90
CA ARG A 248 21.85 28.38 -49.04
C ARG A 248 21.91 29.77 -48.40
N GLY A 249 20.91 30.17 -47.63
CA GLY A 249 21.00 31.28 -46.68
C GLY A 249 20.00 32.42 -46.86
N LYS A 250 19.15 32.44 -47.92
CA LYS A 250 18.05 33.43 -47.99
C LYS A 250 17.11 33.34 -46.78
N ARG A 251 16.96 32.14 -46.20
CA ARG A 251 16.21 31.88 -44.97
C ARG A 251 16.67 32.73 -43.78
N GLY A 252 17.94 33.13 -43.74
CA GLY A 252 18.56 33.75 -42.56
C GLY A 252 18.89 32.73 -41.47
N ALA A 253 19.24 33.22 -40.28
CA ALA A 253 19.45 32.38 -39.10
C ALA A 253 18.08 31.96 -38.52
N TRP A 254 17.82 30.65 -38.47
CA TRP A 254 16.57 30.13 -37.92
C TRP A 254 16.53 30.34 -36.39
N PRO A 255 15.41 30.84 -35.82
CA PRO A 255 15.33 31.11 -34.39
C PRO A 255 15.16 29.82 -33.58
N GLY A 256 16.21 29.43 -32.87
CA GLY A 256 16.19 28.27 -31.97
C GLY A 256 17.57 28.02 -31.36
N SER A 257 17.69 26.99 -30.51
CA SER A 257 18.99 26.33 -30.34
C SER A 257 19.32 25.61 -31.65
N GLU A 258 20.55 25.74 -32.16
CA GLU A 258 20.91 25.23 -33.49
C GLU A 258 20.49 23.76 -33.68
N VAL A 259 19.89 23.48 -34.84
CA VAL A 259 19.57 22.11 -35.24
C VAL A 259 20.88 21.34 -35.41
N SER A 260 20.86 20.06 -35.03
CA SER A 260 22.03 19.18 -35.02
C SER A 260 22.82 19.26 -36.32
N ASP A 261 24.14 19.18 -36.20
CA ASP A 261 25.05 19.22 -37.34
C ASP A 261 24.67 18.15 -38.38
N ALA A 262 24.23 16.97 -37.95
CA ALA A 262 23.71 15.91 -38.84
C ALA A 262 22.53 16.34 -39.74
N VAL A 263 21.57 17.13 -39.25
CA VAL A 263 20.46 17.65 -40.09
C VAL A 263 20.95 18.78 -40.99
N ARG A 264 21.90 19.59 -40.53
CA ARG A 264 22.47 20.72 -41.27
C ARG A 264 23.39 20.26 -42.41
N ASP A 265 24.17 19.20 -42.17
CA ASP A 265 24.97 18.48 -43.16
C ASP A 265 24.04 17.82 -44.18
N MET A 266 22.95 17.18 -43.75
CA MET A 266 21.92 16.65 -44.64
C MET A 266 21.25 17.73 -45.50
N GLU A 267 20.97 18.91 -44.94
CA GLU A 267 20.47 20.07 -45.69
C GLU A 267 21.48 20.52 -46.75
N GLN A 268 22.75 20.68 -46.37
CA GLN A 268 23.81 21.13 -47.27
C GLN A 268 24.12 20.11 -48.38
N ILE A 269 24.17 18.81 -48.06
CA ILE A 269 24.37 17.71 -49.01
C ILE A 269 23.20 17.63 -50.00
N THR A 270 21.96 17.75 -49.51
CA THR A 270 20.76 17.68 -50.36
C THR A 270 20.65 18.93 -51.24
N ALA A 271 20.94 20.12 -50.70
CA ALA A 271 20.95 21.37 -51.46
C ALA A 271 22.05 21.38 -52.52
N ASN A 272 23.23 20.82 -52.24
CA ASN A 272 24.30 20.68 -53.24
C ASN A 272 23.92 19.68 -54.35
N GLN A 273 23.29 18.54 -54.03
CA GLN A 273 22.80 17.61 -55.06
C GLN A 273 21.67 18.20 -55.92
N ALA A 274 20.83 19.07 -55.34
CA ALA A 274 19.79 19.79 -56.07
C ALA A 274 20.38 20.86 -56.99
N ASP A 275 21.38 21.60 -56.52
CA ASP A 275 22.13 22.58 -57.30
C ASP A 275 22.88 21.92 -58.47
N GLU A 276 23.63 20.83 -58.23
CA GLU A 276 24.30 20.04 -59.27
C GLU A 276 23.33 19.51 -60.33
N LEU A 277 22.08 19.18 -59.94
CA LEU A 277 21.03 18.76 -60.87
C LEU A 277 20.52 19.92 -61.73
N LEU A 278 20.29 21.10 -61.13
CA LEU A 278 19.85 22.31 -61.82
C LEU A 278 20.91 22.81 -62.80
N ASP A 279 22.16 22.92 -62.34
CA ASP A 279 23.32 23.32 -63.15
C ASP A 279 23.60 22.30 -64.26
N GLY A 280 23.50 21.00 -63.94
CA GLY A 280 23.62 19.90 -64.89
C GLY A 280 22.53 19.93 -65.96
N PHE A 281 21.30 20.31 -65.60
CA PHE A 281 20.20 20.53 -66.55
C PHE A 281 20.45 21.75 -67.43
N GLU A 282 20.78 22.91 -66.87
CA GLU A 282 20.99 24.14 -67.66
C GLU A 282 22.13 23.98 -68.68
N ARG A 283 23.27 23.39 -68.28
CA ARG A 283 24.38 23.07 -69.20
C ARG A 283 23.93 22.14 -70.33
N ARG A 284 23.16 21.08 -70.04
CA ARG A 284 22.61 20.14 -71.03
C ARG A 284 21.60 20.76 -71.98
N VAL A 285 20.79 21.69 -71.47
CA VAL A 285 19.79 22.45 -72.23
C VAL A 285 20.45 23.36 -73.27
N GLY A 286 21.61 23.93 -72.94
CA GLY A 286 22.44 24.73 -73.85
C GLY A 286 23.23 23.95 -74.93
N GLU A 287 23.34 22.62 -74.85
CA GLU A 287 24.08 21.81 -75.83
C GLU A 287 23.41 21.86 -77.23
N LYS A 288 24.16 22.27 -78.27
CA LYS A 288 23.69 22.19 -79.67
C LYS A 288 23.67 20.74 -80.16
N VAL A 289 22.49 20.23 -80.54
CA VAL A 289 22.28 18.80 -80.81
C VAL A 289 22.26 18.46 -82.31
N SER A 290 22.97 17.40 -82.70
CA SER A 290 22.87 16.79 -84.04
C SER A 290 21.65 15.86 -84.17
N PRO A 291 20.96 15.81 -85.32
CA PRO A 291 19.76 14.98 -85.50
C PRO A 291 20.03 13.46 -85.40
N GLY A 292 18.96 12.69 -85.14
CA GLY A 292 18.94 11.22 -85.05
C GLY A 292 17.96 10.71 -83.98
N GLU A 293 17.17 9.67 -84.30
CA GLU A 293 16.06 9.19 -83.48
C GLU A 293 16.48 8.53 -82.15
N GLU A 294 17.51 7.69 -82.16
CA GLU A 294 18.08 7.08 -80.95
C GLU A 294 18.53 8.16 -79.93
N LYS A 295 19.01 9.31 -80.45
CA LYS A 295 19.36 10.48 -79.65
C LYS A 295 18.13 11.24 -79.13
N VAL A 296 16.94 11.12 -79.75
CA VAL A 296 15.68 11.64 -79.19
C VAL A 296 15.27 10.80 -77.99
N ALA A 297 15.20 9.47 -78.12
CA ALA A 297 14.84 8.58 -77.02
C ALA A 297 15.76 8.75 -75.80
N ARG A 298 17.09 8.88 -76.02
CA ARG A 298 18.07 9.15 -74.96
C ARG A 298 17.88 10.52 -74.29
N ARG A 299 17.50 11.56 -75.05
CA ARG A 299 17.18 12.90 -74.53
C ARG A 299 15.90 12.91 -73.71
N GLN A 300 14.83 12.29 -74.21
CA GLN A 300 13.57 12.12 -73.48
C GLN A 300 13.80 11.37 -72.17
N LYS A 301 14.54 10.26 -72.20
CA LYS A 301 14.92 9.49 -71.01
C LYS A 301 15.63 10.38 -69.98
N TYR A 302 16.68 11.10 -70.38
CA TYR A 302 17.40 12.03 -69.50
C TYR A 302 16.47 13.05 -68.84
N VAL A 303 15.59 13.73 -69.60
CA VAL A 303 14.67 14.72 -69.01
C VAL A 303 13.69 14.07 -68.01
N THR A 304 13.19 12.86 -68.30
CA THR A 304 12.35 12.13 -67.33
C THR A 304 13.11 11.69 -66.07
N GLU A 305 14.38 11.32 -66.19
CA GLU A 305 15.25 10.97 -65.06
C GLU A 305 15.59 12.22 -64.22
N THR A 306 15.88 13.35 -64.86
CA THR A 306 16.07 14.65 -64.19
C THR A 306 14.82 15.11 -63.45
N PHE A 307 13.63 15.05 -64.05
CA PHE A 307 12.38 15.42 -63.37
C PHE A 307 12.02 14.47 -62.21
N ALA A 308 12.30 13.16 -62.35
CA ALA A 308 12.13 12.22 -61.26
C ALA A 308 13.09 12.53 -60.09
N ARG A 309 14.38 12.79 -60.39
CA ARG A 309 15.39 13.12 -59.38
C ARG A 309 15.14 14.47 -58.71
N ALA A 310 14.66 15.46 -59.46
CA ALA A 310 14.24 16.75 -58.93
C ALA A 310 13.05 16.60 -57.97
N HIS A 311 12.09 15.71 -58.25
CA HIS A 311 10.97 15.44 -57.35
C HIS A 311 11.45 14.82 -56.04
N GLU A 312 12.40 13.90 -56.07
CA GLU A 312 13.01 13.33 -54.85
C GLU A 312 13.70 14.42 -54.02
N LEU A 313 14.53 15.26 -54.64
CA LEU A 313 15.30 16.29 -53.94
C LEU A 313 14.41 17.44 -53.41
N ARG A 314 13.33 17.79 -54.12
CA ARG A 314 12.31 18.74 -53.65
C ARG A 314 11.59 18.21 -52.41
N ASP A 315 11.10 16.97 -52.50
CA ASP A 315 10.41 16.27 -51.42
C ASP A 315 11.32 16.17 -50.17
N GLU A 316 12.62 15.91 -50.36
CA GLU A 316 13.62 15.82 -49.29
C GLU A 316 13.92 17.19 -48.65
N LEU A 317 14.18 18.24 -49.45
CA LEU A 317 14.39 19.60 -48.93
C LEU A 317 13.15 20.15 -48.20
N THR A 318 11.95 19.79 -48.65
CA THR A 318 10.72 20.16 -47.94
C THR A 318 10.52 19.34 -46.66
N ALA A 319 10.98 18.09 -46.61
CA ALA A 319 11.00 17.32 -45.36
C ALA A 319 12.02 17.85 -44.34
N ILE A 320 13.17 18.33 -44.80
CA ILE A 320 14.16 19.03 -43.97
C ILE A 320 13.54 20.35 -43.44
N LEU A 321 12.91 21.16 -44.30
CA LEU A 321 12.19 22.37 -43.88
C LEU A 321 11.09 22.08 -42.85
N ALA A 322 10.37 20.95 -43.00
CA ALA A 322 9.36 20.51 -42.03
C ALA A 322 9.94 20.20 -40.64
N ILE A 323 11.22 19.79 -40.52
CA ILE A 323 11.89 19.61 -39.22
C ILE A 323 12.14 20.96 -38.54
N TYR A 324 12.67 21.94 -39.28
CA TYR A 324 12.86 23.31 -38.78
C TYR A 324 11.53 23.94 -38.31
N VAL A 325 10.45 23.69 -39.05
CA VAL A 325 9.09 24.11 -38.73
C VAL A 325 8.56 23.45 -37.45
N GLU A 326 8.55 22.12 -37.37
CA GLU A 326 8.02 21.37 -36.22
C GLU A 326 8.72 21.70 -34.88
N ARG A 327 10.03 21.98 -34.94
CA ARG A 327 10.90 22.15 -33.77
C ARG A 327 10.78 23.52 -33.11
N ASP A 328 10.79 24.59 -33.90
CA ASP A 328 10.88 25.96 -33.41
C ASP A 328 9.64 26.80 -33.82
N PRO A 329 8.44 26.49 -33.29
CA PRO A 329 7.16 27.08 -33.74
C PRO A 329 6.98 28.59 -33.49
N SER A 330 7.98 29.25 -32.92
CA SER A 330 7.90 30.65 -32.47
C SER A 330 7.86 31.68 -33.61
N TYR A 331 8.12 31.27 -34.87
CA TYR A 331 8.19 32.17 -36.02
C TYR A 331 6.82 32.78 -36.44
N VAL A 332 5.70 32.32 -35.87
CA VAL A 332 4.32 32.82 -36.14
C VAL A 332 3.80 33.76 -35.03
N GLY A 333 4.61 34.03 -33.99
CA GLY A 333 4.14 34.75 -32.80
C GLY A 333 3.74 36.22 -33.06
N PRO A 334 2.61 36.73 -32.54
CA PRO A 334 2.15 38.12 -32.75
C PRO A 334 2.99 39.18 -32.03
N SER A 335 4.05 38.78 -31.33
CA SER A 335 5.06 39.66 -30.72
C SER A 335 6.44 39.52 -31.37
N ALA A 336 6.55 38.82 -32.51
CA ALA A 336 7.67 39.01 -33.41
C ALA A 336 7.47 40.36 -34.11
N ASN A 337 8.35 41.33 -33.84
CA ASN A 337 8.37 42.59 -34.57
C ASN A 337 8.39 42.30 -36.07
N GLU A 338 7.68 43.10 -36.87
CA GLU A 338 7.48 42.80 -38.30
C GLU A 338 8.79 42.78 -39.12
N ASP A 339 9.85 43.39 -38.58
CA ASP A 339 11.23 43.26 -39.02
C ASP A 339 12.06 42.30 -38.15
N GLY A 340 12.72 41.32 -38.79
CA GLY A 340 14.02 40.83 -38.30
C GLY A 340 14.36 39.34 -38.48
N LEU A 341 13.40 38.42 -38.38
CA LEU A 341 13.70 36.99 -38.17
C LEU A 341 13.89 36.17 -39.47
N ILE A 342 12.87 36.03 -40.30
CA ILE A 342 12.97 35.37 -41.62
C ILE A 342 12.96 36.45 -42.70
N ARG A 343 14.08 36.60 -43.41
CA ARG A 343 14.30 37.70 -44.37
C ARG A 343 13.48 37.56 -45.66
N ASP A 344 13.35 36.33 -46.15
CA ASP A 344 12.68 36.00 -47.42
C ASP A 344 11.15 36.12 -47.32
N ALA A 345 10.52 36.76 -48.31
CA ALA A 345 9.09 37.11 -48.28
C ALA A 345 8.17 35.98 -48.80
N GLY A 346 8.61 35.19 -49.78
CA GLY A 346 7.91 33.99 -50.22
C GLY A 346 7.90 32.93 -49.12
N LEU A 347 9.05 32.69 -48.47
CA LEU A 347 9.15 31.76 -47.34
C LEU A 347 8.27 32.18 -46.16
N ARG A 348 8.23 33.48 -45.83
CA ARG A 348 7.42 33.99 -44.72
C ARG A 348 5.92 33.75 -44.95
N GLU A 349 5.43 33.89 -46.19
CA GLU A 349 4.03 33.65 -46.50
C GLU A 349 3.71 32.14 -46.59
N LEU A 350 4.60 31.31 -47.16
CA LEU A 350 4.49 29.84 -47.08
C LEU A 350 4.33 29.37 -45.62
N LEU A 351 5.16 29.90 -44.73
CA LEU A 351 5.17 29.56 -43.31
C LEU A 351 3.98 30.12 -42.51
N ARG A 352 3.33 31.19 -42.98
CA ARG A 352 2.03 31.67 -42.45
C ARG A 352 0.83 30.85 -42.93
N ARG A 353 0.94 30.20 -44.10
CA ARG A 353 -0.12 29.37 -44.71
C ARG A 353 -0.04 27.90 -44.34
N ALA A 354 1.14 27.41 -43.97
CA ALA A 354 1.29 26.11 -43.34
C ALA A 354 0.50 26.04 -42.03
N ASP A 355 -0.10 24.88 -41.73
CA ASP A 355 -0.68 24.61 -40.40
C ASP A 355 0.38 24.94 -39.33
N PRO A 356 0.06 25.76 -38.32
CA PRO A 356 1.06 26.17 -37.33
C PRO A 356 1.59 24.95 -36.55
N PRO A 357 2.91 24.76 -36.49
CA PRO A 357 3.54 23.65 -35.75
C PRO A 357 3.15 23.66 -34.26
N ASN A 358 3.21 22.47 -33.64
CA ASN A 358 2.25 22.04 -32.61
C ASN A 358 2.45 22.67 -31.21
N LEU A 359 2.20 23.97 -31.08
CA LEU A 359 2.14 24.75 -29.82
C LEU A 359 1.09 24.22 -28.83
N ALA A 360 0.16 23.35 -29.26
CA ALA A 360 -0.75 22.67 -28.35
C ALA A 360 -0.07 21.55 -27.54
N GLY A 361 1.08 21.04 -28.00
CA GLY A 361 1.80 19.89 -27.42
C GLY A 361 2.49 20.16 -26.07
N THR A 362 3.13 21.31 -25.90
CA THR A 362 3.86 21.66 -24.67
C THR A 362 2.90 22.03 -23.53
N GLY A 363 2.78 21.17 -22.54
CA GLY A 363 1.96 21.41 -21.34
C GLY A 363 2.81 21.44 -20.05
N PRO A 364 2.18 21.68 -18.89
CA PRO A 364 2.86 21.83 -17.61
C PRO A 364 3.35 20.52 -16.97
N GLU A 365 3.05 19.35 -17.55
CA GLU A 365 3.17 18.04 -16.89
C GLU A 365 4.59 17.73 -16.39
N LEU A 366 5.60 17.98 -17.22
CA LEU A 366 7.00 17.68 -16.89
C LEU A 366 7.48 18.51 -15.69
N GLY A 367 7.18 19.81 -15.69
CA GLY A 367 7.59 20.70 -14.61
C GLY A 367 6.84 20.42 -13.30
N VAL A 368 5.54 20.13 -13.38
CA VAL A 368 4.73 19.67 -12.24
C VAL A 368 5.31 18.38 -11.66
N LEU A 369 5.65 17.41 -12.50
CA LEU A 369 6.24 16.14 -12.07
C LEU A 369 7.59 16.33 -11.38
N VAL A 370 8.48 17.16 -11.94
CA VAL A 370 9.76 17.51 -11.30
C VAL A 370 9.54 18.20 -9.95
N CYS A 371 8.57 19.11 -9.83
CA CYS A 371 8.23 19.71 -8.54
C CYS A 371 7.66 18.71 -7.52
N ILE A 372 6.88 17.71 -7.94
CA ILE A 372 6.39 16.67 -7.02
C ILE A 372 7.54 15.77 -6.56
N LEU A 373 8.48 15.41 -7.45
CA LEU A 373 9.69 14.67 -7.07
C LEU A 373 10.57 15.47 -6.09
N LEU A 374 10.69 16.78 -6.28
CA LEU A 374 11.37 17.69 -5.35
C LEU A 374 10.60 17.90 -4.03
N ALA A 375 9.30 17.62 -3.99
CA ALA A 375 8.51 17.67 -2.76
C ALA A 375 8.73 16.46 -1.85
N ILE A 376 9.14 15.29 -2.38
CA ILE A 376 9.42 14.06 -1.59
C ILE A 376 10.34 14.35 -0.38
N PRO A 377 11.55 14.96 -0.54
CA PRO A 377 12.40 15.29 0.61
C PRO A 377 11.77 16.33 1.55
N ILE A 378 10.88 17.20 1.08
CA ILE A 378 10.17 18.18 1.91
C ILE A 378 9.16 17.45 2.82
N TYR A 379 8.31 16.58 2.26
CA TYR A 379 7.40 15.73 3.05
C TYR A 379 8.17 14.83 4.02
N ALA A 380 9.32 14.28 3.62
CA ALA A 380 10.16 13.47 4.50
C ALA A 380 10.67 14.29 5.70
N VAL A 381 11.24 15.49 5.48
CA VAL A 381 11.73 16.36 6.55
C VAL A 381 10.58 16.85 7.45
N PHE A 382 9.44 17.23 6.89
CA PHE A 382 8.28 17.66 7.69
C PHE A 382 7.65 16.52 8.49
N THR A 383 7.61 15.30 7.94
CA THR A 383 7.15 14.10 8.68
C THR A 383 8.10 13.78 9.83
N TRP A 384 9.42 13.77 9.57
CA TRP A 384 10.44 13.56 10.60
C TRP A 384 10.41 14.62 11.72
N ARG A 385 10.04 15.87 11.38
CA ARG A 385 9.86 16.96 12.34
C ARG A 385 8.48 16.98 13.03
N GLY A 386 7.61 16.00 12.76
CA GLY A 386 6.24 15.94 13.32
C GLY A 386 5.29 17.03 12.79
N LEU A 387 5.69 17.80 11.78
CA LEU A 387 4.90 18.90 11.19
C LEU A 387 3.95 18.41 10.09
N HIS A 388 4.14 17.20 9.57
CA HIS A 388 3.20 16.51 8.68
C HIS A 388 2.64 15.28 9.41
N PRO A 389 1.35 14.91 9.23
CA PRO A 389 0.84 13.65 9.78
C PRO A 389 1.60 12.46 9.17
N SER A 390 2.12 11.58 10.04
CA SER A 390 2.69 10.30 9.62
C SER A 390 1.60 9.39 9.04
N LEU A 391 2.00 8.45 8.18
CA LEU A 391 1.13 7.52 7.43
C LEU A 391 -0.01 6.92 8.29
N SER A 392 0.24 6.66 9.57
CA SER A 392 -0.79 6.46 10.61
C SER A 392 -0.44 7.35 11.80
N PRO A 393 -1.42 7.96 12.51
CA PRO A 393 -1.18 8.71 13.76
C PRO A 393 -0.59 7.87 14.91
N LEU A 394 -0.40 6.57 14.67
CA LEU A 394 0.18 5.59 15.58
C LEU A 394 1.65 5.24 15.26
N ALA A 395 2.19 5.74 14.14
CA ALA A 395 3.54 5.45 13.64
C ALA A 395 4.50 6.62 13.91
N MET A 396 5.74 6.31 14.30
CA MET A 396 6.69 7.31 14.80
C MET A 396 7.34 8.12 13.67
N ALA A 397 7.51 9.42 13.92
CA ALA A 397 8.25 10.34 13.04
C ALA A 397 9.74 9.97 12.90
N ASP A 398 10.33 9.32 13.91
CA ASP A 398 11.75 8.98 13.93
C ASP A 398 12.12 7.71 13.14
N ASN A 399 11.12 6.93 12.70
CA ASN A 399 11.33 5.66 12.02
C ASN A 399 11.54 5.89 10.49
N PRO A 400 12.74 5.63 9.92
CA PRO A 400 13.03 6.04 8.54
C PRO A 400 12.13 5.37 7.47
N PRO A 401 11.78 4.06 7.57
CA PRO A 401 10.72 3.46 6.76
C PRO A 401 9.38 4.20 6.82
N VAL A 402 8.91 4.63 7.99
CA VAL A 402 7.64 5.39 8.14
C VAL A 402 7.72 6.74 7.44
N VAL A 403 8.83 7.47 7.64
CA VAL A 403 9.07 8.77 6.98
C VAL A 403 9.08 8.62 5.46
N LEU A 404 9.80 7.63 4.94
CA LEU A 404 9.93 7.39 3.50
C LEU A 404 8.60 6.94 2.87
N ALA A 405 7.85 6.06 3.55
CA ALA A 405 6.53 5.62 3.09
C ALA A 405 5.51 6.76 3.11
N THR A 406 5.49 7.60 4.17
CA THR A 406 4.63 8.78 4.25
C THR A 406 4.92 9.74 3.10
N ALA A 407 6.20 10.09 2.87
CA ALA A 407 6.60 10.99 1.80
C ALA A 407 6.30 10.43 0.39
N GLY A 408 6.52 9.12 0.19
CA GLY A 408 6.21 8.43 -1.06
C GLY A 408 4.71 8.44 -1.39
N LEU A 409 3.85 8.19 -0.39
CA LEU A 409 2.40 8.29 -0.57
C LEU A 409 1.94 9.74 -0.77
N SER A 410 2.47 10.72 -0.02
CA SER A 410 2.14 12.13 -0.25
C SER A 410 2.49 12.60 -1.67
N ALA A 411 3.61 12.13 -2.24
CA ALA A 411 3.92 12.37 -3.65
C ALA A 411 2.96 11.64 -4.62
N LEU A 412 2.51 10.43 -4.28
CA LEU A 412 1.54 9.68 -5.08
C LEU A 412 0.14 10.33 -5.08
N LEU A 413 -0.25 10.97 -3.97
CA LEU A 413 -1.46 11.81 -3.86
C LEU A 413 -1.36 13.01 -4.82
N LEU A 414 -0.25 13.73 -4.78
CA LEU A 414 -0.01 14.87 -5.68
C LEU A 414 0.05 14.44 -7.15
N ILE A 415 0.61 13.28 -7.48
CA ILE A 415 0.57 12.69 -8.82
C ILE A 415 -0.87 12.42 -9.27
N SER A 416 -1.74 11.96 -8.36
CA SER A 416 -3.15 11.63 -8.64
C SER A 416 -4.06 12.85 -8.78
N ILE A 417 -3.75 13.96 -8.11
CA ILE A 417 -4.51 15.23 -8.18
C ILE A 417 -3.97 16.13 -9.30
N PHE A 418 -2.65 16.23 -9.47
CA PHE A 418 -2.03 17.19 -10.40
C PHE A 418 -1.55 16.53 -11.69
N TRP A 419 -0.69 15.52 -11.61
CA TRP A 419 0.06 15.06 -12.80
C TRP A 419 -0.81 14.31 -13.81
N PHE A 420 -1.47 13.21 -13.42
CA PHE A 420 -2.32 12.46 -14.35
C PHE A 420 -3.47 13.30 -14.93
N PRO A 421 -4.18 14.13 -14.15
CA PRO A 421 -5.26 14.97 -14.69
C PRO A 421 -4.75 16.01 -15.70
N LEU A 422 -3.57 16.61 -15.48
CA LEU A 422 -2.96 17.53 -16.45
C LEU A 422 -2.45 16.80 -17.70
N LEU A 423 -1.90 15.59 -17.58
CA LEU A 423 -1.46 14.77 -18.71
C LEU A 423 -2.62 14.41 -19.64
N VAL A 424 -3.74 13.96 -19.05
CA VAL A 424 -4.98 13.69 -19.80
C VAL A 424 -5.56 14.97 -20.40
N THR A 425 -5.56 16.07 -19.65
CA THR A 425 -6.03 17.39 -20.10
C THR A 425 -5.32 17.86 -21.37
N PHE A 426 -3.98 17.90 -21.34
CA PHE A 426 -3.20 18.44 -22.45
C PHE A 426 -3.09 17.44 -23.61
N ALA A 427 -3.18 16.13 -23.35
CA ALA A 427 -3.33 15.14 -24.43
C ALA A 427 -4.69 15.25 -25.15
N ALA A 428 -5.79 15.47 -24.43
CA ALA A 428 -7.12 15.68 -25.02
C ALA A 428 -7.20 17.02 -25.79
N ARG A 429 -6.64 18.11 -25.24
CA ARG A 429 -6.47 19.39 -25.96
C ARG A 429 -5.68 19.20 -27.26
N GLN A 430 -4.59 18.44 -27.23
CA GLN A 430 -3.77 18.13 -28.40
C GLN A 430 -4.55 17.29 -29.43
N TYR A 431 -5.37 16.32 -29.01
CA TYR A 431 -6.24 15.54 -29.90
C TYR A 431 -7.24 16.43 -30.65
N TYR A 432 -7.97 17.29 -29.94
CA TYR A 432 -8.89 18.25 -30.57
C TYR A 432 -8.17 19.26 -31.48
N TYR A 433 -6.91 19.60 -31.19
CA TYR A 433 -6.08 20.46 -32.04
C TYR A 433 -5.63 19.75 -33.32
N ASP A 434 -5.17 18.50 -33.20
CA ASP A 434 -4.75 17.66 -34.34
C ASP A 434 -5.92 17.37 -35.30
N GLU A 435 -7.14 17.18 -34.79
CA GLU A 435 -8.37 17.07 -35.60
C GLU A 435 -8.87 18.42 -36.20
N ARG A 436 -8.16 19.54 -35.98
CA ARG A 436 -8.59 20.92 -36.31
C ARG A 436 -9.93 21.34 -35.68
N LYS A 437 -10.37 20.66 -34.61
CA LYS A 437 -11.64 20.94 -33.91
C LYS A 437 -11.51 21.92 -32.75
N TRP A 438 -10.31 22.23 -32.24
CA TRP A 438 -10.13 23.06 -31.02
C TRP A 438 -10.56 24.53 -31.23
N ILE A 439 -11.65 24.95 -30.59
CA ILE A 439 -12.40 26.19 -30.91
C ILE A 439 -11.73 27.49 -30.39
N ALA A 440 -10.54 27.44 -29.80
CA ALA A 440 -9.87 28.62 -29.22
C ALA A 440 -9.65 29.81 -30.19
N LEU A 441 -9.66 29.58 -31.51
CA LEU A 441 -9.59 30.63 -32.55
C LEU A 441 -10.97 31.19 -32.96
N ALA A 442 -12.04 30.40 -32.88
CA ALA A 442 -13.37 30.78 -33.35
C ALA A 442 -14.15 31.53 -32.24
N ARG A 443 -13.83 32.82 -32.09
CA ARG A 443 -14.35 33.72 -31.04
C ARG A 443 -15.87 33.94 -31.02
N GLN A 444 -16.61 33.33 -31.95
CA GLN A 444 -18.05 33.46 -32.13
C GLN A 444 -18.83 32.27 -31.50
N ASP A 445 -18.22 31.07 -31.40
CA ASP A 445 -18.90 29.85 -30.92
C ASP A 445 -18.62 29.53 -29.44
N TRP A 446 -19.11 30.41 -28.56
CA TRP A 446 -19.00 30.24 -27.10
C TRP A 446 -19.53 28.91 -26.54
N PRO A 447 -20.69 28.34 -26.98
CA PRO A 447 -21.19 27.09 -26.40
C PRO A 447 -20.27 25.90 -26.72
N ALA A 448 -19.77 25.80 -27.96
CA ALA A 448 -18.90 24.69 -28.37
C ALA A 448 -17.49 24.80 -27.74
N TYR A 449 -16.99 26.02 -27.51
CA TYR A 449 -15.79 26.28 -26.70
C TYR A 449 -15.97 25.80 -25.24
N ALA A 450 -17.15 26.02 -24.65
CA ALA A 450 -17.47 25.55 -23.29
C ALA A 450 -17.61 24.02 -23.24
N GLU A 451 -18.28 23.41 -24.22
CA GLU A 451 -18.49 21.96 -24.35
C GLU A 451 -17.15 21.19 -24.42
N GLN A 452 -16.24 21.59 -25.30
CA GLN A 452 -14.92 20.96 -25.44
C GLN A 452 -14.13 21.01 -24.13
N ARG A 453 -14.13 22.17 -23.45
CA ARG A 453 -13.42 22.34 -22.17
C ARG A 453 -14.06 21.55 -21.04
N LEU A 454 -15.40 21.43 -21.02
CA LEU A 454 -16.11 20.60 -20.05
C LEU A 454 -15.80 19.11 -20.27
N ALA A 455 -15.78 18.63 -21.51
CA ALA A 455 -15.40 17.25 -21.84
C ALA A 455 -13.97 16.91 -21.37
N VAL A 456 -13.01 17.82 -21.59
CA VAL A 456 -11.63 17.68 -21.11
C VAL A 456 -11.56 17.63 -19.58
N VAL A 457 -12.30 18.50 -18.88
CA VAL A 457 -12.41 18.48 -17.41
C VAL A 457 -13.01 17.16 -16.91
N VAL A 458 -14.08 16.66 -17.52
CA VAL A 458 -14.72 15.39 -17.12
C VAL A 458 -13.75 14.21 -17.26
N MET A 459 -12.98 14.14 -18.36
CA MET A 459 -11.93 13.12 -18.52
C MET A 459 -10.83 13.23 -17.45
N ALA A 460 -10.41 14.45 -17.11
CA ALA A 460 -9.40 14.68 -16.08
C ALA A 460 -9.89 14.32 -14.66
N ILE A 461 -11.13 14.65 -14.30
CA ILE A 461 -11.77 14.21 -13.05
C ILE A 461 -11.85 12.68 -13.00
N PHE A 462 -12.33 12.04 -14.07
CA PHE A 462 -12.52 10.59 -14.12
C PHE A 462 -11.22 9.82 -13.87
N VAL A 463 -10.12 10.24 -14.51
CA VAL A 463 -8.79 9.65 -14.26
C VAL A 463 -8.30 9.95 -12.84
N SER A 464 -8.51 11.18 -12.32
CA SER A 464 -8.17 11.49 -10.93
C SER A 464 -8.91 10.60 -9.94
N VAL A 465 -10.22 10.38 -10.12
CA VAL A 465 -11.06 9.49 -9.29
C VAL A 465 -10.53 8.06 -9.30
N ILE A 466 -10.10 7.53 -10.45
CA ILE A 466 -9.49 6.18 -10.55
C ILE A 466 -8.17 6.13 -9.78
N CYS A 467 -7.25 7.08 -10.03
CA CYS A 467 -5.96 7.14 -9.33
C CYS A 467 -6.14 7.29 -7.81
N LEU A 468 -7.05 8.16 -7.36
CA LEU A 468 -7.37 8.41 -5.96
C LEU A 468 -8.08 7.22 -5.28
N SER A 469 -8.80 6.39 -6.04
CA SER A 469 -9.39 5.15 -5.52
C SER A 469 -8.34 4.05 -5.31
N GLY A 470 -7.38 3.91 -6.24
CA GLY A 470 -6.21 3.04 -6.05
C GLY A 470 -5.31 3.52 -4.91
N PHE A 471 -5.13 4.83 -4.80
CA PHE A 471 -4.43 5.48 -3.69
C PHE A 471 -5.11 5.22 -2.33
N ALA A 472 -6.44 5.32 -2.26
CA ALA A 472 -7.21 5.01 -1.05
C ALA A 472 -6.98 3.55 -0.59
N ALA A 473 -6.94 2.60 -1.52
CA ALA A 473 -6.60 1.21 -1.23
C ALA A 473 -5.15 1.04 -0.76
N LEU A 474 -4.19 1.79 -1.31
CA LEU A 474 -2.79 1.74 -0.87
C LEU A 474 -2.58 2.33 0.52
N TRP A 475 -3.20 3.46 0.82
CA TRP A 475 -3.15 4.07 2.15
C TRP A 475 -3.85 3.19 3.20
N ALA A 476 -4.98 2.54 2.84
CA ALA A 476 -5.60 1.52 3.69
C ALA A 476 -4.69 0.30 3.91
N PHE A 477 -4.06 -0.22 2.86
CA PHE A 477 -3.17 -1.40 2.92
C PHE A 477 -2.00 -1.18 3.89
N PHE A 478 -1.29 -0.05 3.78
CA PHE A 478 -0.13 0.24 4.63
C PHE A 478 -0.48 0.40 6.12
N ILE A 479 -1.71 0.82 6.48
CA ILE A 479 -2.17 1.01 7.87
C ILE A 479 -2.82 -0.25 8.46
N ALA A 480 -3.53 -1.03 7.65
CA ALA A 480 -4.37 -2.11 8.14
C ALA A 480 -3.55 -3.22 8.81
N ARG A 481 -4.07 -3.75 9.93
CA ARG A 481 -3.48 -4.91 10.63
C ARG A 481 -3.88 -6.25 9.99
N ASP A 482 -5.06 -6.29 9.38
CA ASP A 482 -5.69 -7.49 8.82
C ASP A 482 -6.76 -7.11 7.77
N VAL A 483 -7.39 -8.11 7.14
CA VAL A 483 -8.40 -7.92 6.08
C VAL A 483 -9.66 -7.19 6.58
N SER A 484 -10.10 -7.45 7.81
CA SER A 484 -11.26 -6.79 8.42
C SER A 484 -10.97 -5.31 8.70
N HIS A 485 -9.79 -5.00 9.24
CA HIS A 485 -9.33 -3.62 9.46
C HIS A 485 -9.15 -2.87 8.12
N PHE A 486 -8.64 -3.53 7.08
CA PHE A 486 -8.57 -2.96 5.72
C PHE A 486 -9.95 -2.59 5.17
N GLN A 487 -10.92 -3.51 5.24
CA GLN A 487 -12.30 -3.24 4.81
C GLN A 487 -12.97 -2.15 5.65
N ALA A 488 -12.66 -2.08 6.95
CA ALA A 488 -13.15 -1.03 7.85
C ALA A 488 -12.64 0.36 7.45
N LEU A 489 -11.33 0.51 7.18
CA LEU A 489 -10.74 1.79 6.74
C LEU A 489 -11.24 2.21 5.34
N LEU A 490 -11.37 1.24 4.43
CA LEU A 490 -11.71 1.53 3.04
C LEU A 490 -13.19 1.92 2.85
N VAL A 491 -14.11 1.24 3.54
CA VAL A 491 -15.57 1.32 3.28
C VAL A 491 -16.39 1.81 4.48
N SER A 492 -15.87 1.71 5.71
CA SER A 492 -16.61 2.01 6.95
C SER A 492 -16.05 3.25 7.70
N GLY A 493 -16.68 3.58 8.84
CA GLY A 493 -16.29 4.72 9.67
C GLY A 493 -16.91 6.05 9.22
N SER A 494 -16.49 7.15 9.85
CA SER A 494 -16.94 8.51 9.53
C SER A 494 -16.33 9.07 8.24
N THR A 495 -15.11 8.65 7.91
CA THR A 495 -14.28 9.16 6.81
C THR A 495 -13.71 8.00 5.97
N PRO A 496 -14.56 7.13 5.38
CA PRO A 496 -14.13 5.96 4.62
C PRO A 496 -13.24 6.36 3.44
N PHE A 497 -12.06 5.75 3.32
CA PHE A 497 -11.01 6.19 2.39
C PHE A 497 -11.46 6.16 0.92
N LEU A 498 -12.30 5.19 0.54
CA LEU A 498 -12.86 5.06 -0.82
C LEU A 498 -13.84 6.18 -1.20
N ARG A 499 -14.22 7.05 -0.25
CA ARG A 499 -14.97 8.29 -0.52
C ARG A 499 -14.11 9.53 -0.26
N PHE A 500 -13.32 9.53 0.82
CA PHE A 500 -12.50 10.66 1.25
C PHE A 500 -11.46 11.08 0.21
N PHE A 501 -10.63 10.14 -0.28
CA PHE A 501 -9.60 10.49 -1.26
C PHE A 501 -10.19 10.74 -2.65
N PRO A 502 -11.12 9.93 -3.20
CA PRO A 502 -11.73 10.24 -4.50
C PRO A 502 -12.48 11.57 -4.55
N SER A 503 -13.04 12.07 -3.43
CA SER A 503 -13.63 13.42 -3.42
C SER A 503 -12.61 14.56 -3.49
N MET A 504 -11.31 14.29 -3.34
CA MET A 504 -10.24 15.26 -3.65
C MET A 504 -10.13 15.53 -5.17
N ALA A 505 -10.71 14.68 -6.03
CA ALA A 505 -10.76 14.92 -7.47
C ALA A 505 -11.45 16.26 -7.84
N LEU A 506 -12.27 16.82 -6.95
CA LEU A 506 -12.86 18.15 -7.11
C LEU A 506 -11.81 19.28 -7.17
N ILE A 507 -10.63 19.09 -6.55
CA ILE A 507 -9.50 20.04 -6.62
C ILE A 507 -8.94 20.12 -8.05
N THR A 508 -9.11 19.07 -8.87
CA THR A 508 -8.65 19.05 -10.27
C THR A 508 -9.45 20.00 -11.16
N ILE A 509 -10.70 20.33 -10.79
CA ILE A 509 -11.59 21.17 -11.60
C ILE A 509 -11.02 22.57 -11.81
N PRO A 510 -10.72 23.38 -10.77
CA PRO A 510 -10.10 24.68 -10.96
C PRO A 510 -8.69 24.57 -11.56
N LEU A 511 -7.91 23.55 -11.17
CA LEU A 511 -6.56 23.33 -11.71
C LEU A 511 -6.58 23.19 -13.23
N VAL A 512 -7.40 22.27 -13.76
CA VAL A 512 -7.52 21.98 -15.19
C VAL A 512 -8.13 23.17 -15.94
N TRP A 513 -9.21 23.75 -15.41
CA TRP A 513 -9.87 24.88 -16.06
C TRP A 513 -8.95 26.09 -16.19
N MET A 514 -8.24 26.46 -15.11
CA MET A 514 -7.37 27.63 -15.08
C MET A 514 -6.04 27.40 -15.82
N THR A 515 -5.48 26.19 -15.80
CA THR A 515 -4.31 25.87 -16.64
C THR A 515 -4.63 25.85 -18.13
N LEU A 516 -5.82 25.39 -18.53
CA LEU A 516 -6.31 25.51 -19.91
C LEU A 516 -6.54 26.97 -20.32
N ILE A 517 -7.11 27.82 -19.46
CA ILE A 517 -7.24 29.26 -19.75
C ILE A 517 -5.86 29.91 -19.89
N ALA A 518 -4.93 29.62 -18.97
CA ALA A 518 -3.58 30.17 -19.00
C ALA A 518 -2.80 29.74 -20.25
N ALA A 519 -2.90 28.46 -20.67
CA ALA A 519 -2.24 27.95 -21.86
C ALA A 519 -2.71 28.66 -23.14
N ASP A 520 -4.02 28.82 -23.33
CA ASP A 520 -4.56 29.55 -24.48
C ASP A 520 -4.25 31.06 -24.39
N ALA A 521 -4.29 31.66 -23.20
CA ALA A 521 -3.99 33.09 -22.99
C ALA A 521 -2.52 33.46 -23.28
N ARG A 522 -1.56 32.56 -23.02
CA ARG A 522 -0.14 32.76 -23.37
C ARG A 522 0.07 32.95 -24.88
N GLY A 523 -0.73 32.28 -25.72
CA GLY A 523 -0.69 32.44 -27.18
C GLY A 523 -1.00 33.86 -27.68
N TYR A 524 -1.64 34.69 -26.84
CA TYR A 524 -1.98 36.08 -27.14
C TYR A 524 -1.14 37.11 -26.35
N SER A 525 0.01 36.70 -25.81
CA SER A 525 0.89 37.55 -24.99
C SER A 525 0.20 38.20 -23.77
N ARG A 526 -0.88 37.59 -23.25
CA ARG A 526 -1.60 38.06 -22.06
C ARG A 526 -0.98 37.51 -20.78
N GLY A 527 -1.05 38.29 -19.70
CA GLY A 527 -0.44 37.95 -18.41
C GLY A 527 -1.06 36.72 -17.73
N ALA A 528 -0.48 35.54 -17.96
CA ALA A 528 -0.91 34.28 -17.35
C ALA A 528 -0.89 34.27 -15.80
N ILE A 529 -0.16 35.20 -15.18
CA ILE A 529 -0.01 35.35 -13.73
C ILE A 529 -1.36 35.45 -13.01
N VAL A 530 -2.33 36.20 -13.56
CA VAL A 530 -3.68 36.37 -12.96
C VAL A 530 -4.39 35.02 -12.88
N TYR A 531 -4.38 34.24 -13.96
CA TYR A 531 -4.98 32.91 -13.98
C TYR A 531 -4.26 31.94 -13.03
N GLY A 532 -2.94 32.09 -12.82
CA GLY A 532 -2.18 31.35 -11.83
C GLY A 532 -2.55 31.67 -10.38
N ILE A 533 -2.69 32.95 -10.03
CA ILE A 533 -3.13 33.39 -8.70
C ILE A 533 -4.56 32.88 -8.43
N CYS A 534 -5.47 33.04 -9.38
CA CYS A 534 -6.82 32.50 -9.27
C CYS A 534 -6.84 30.96 -9.17
N SER A 535 -5.99 30.24 -9.90
CA SER A 535 -5.85 28.78 -9.77
C SER A 535 -5.40 28.36 -8.36
N ALA A 536 -4.40 29.05 -7.80
CA ALA A 536 -3.90 28.79 -6.46
C ALA A 536 -4.97 29.04 -5.39
N LEU A 537 -5.66 30.18 -5.46
CA LEU A 537 -6.74 30.54 -4.52
C LEU A 537 -7.93 29.56 -4.59
N LEU A 538 -8.31 29.12 -5.80
CA LEU A 538 -9.39 28.14 -5.96
C LEU A 538 -8.99 26.75 -5.46
N VAL A 539 -7.72 26.36 -5.59
CA VAL A 539 -7.20 25.10 -5.01
C VAL A 539 -7.20 25.16 -3.48
N VAL A 540 -6.77 26.27 -2.85
CA VAL A 540 -6.92 26.48 -1.40
C VAL A 540 -8.39 26.38 -0.97
N ALA A 541 -9.29 27.04 -1.70
CA ALA A 541 -10.73 27.02 -1.39
C ALA A 541 -11.32 25.59 -1.49
N CYS A 542 -10.96 24.82 -2.52
CA CYS A 542 -11.43 23.44 -2.67
C CYS A 542 -10.86 22.51 -1.58
N GLN A 543 -9.61 22.69 -1.18
CA GLN A 543 -8.98 21.95 -0.09
C GLN A 543 -9.64 22.28 1.27
N ALA A 544 -9.87 23.57 1.54
CA ALA A 544 -10.58 24.01 2.74
C ALA A 544 -12.04 23.50 2.80
N LEU A 545 -12.75 23.51 1.67
CA LEU A 545 -14.12 22.96 1.56
C LEU A 545 -14.16 21.44 1.72
N HIS A 546 -13.18 20.71 1.17
CA HIS A 546 -13.06 19.25 1.35
C HIS A 546 -12.85 18.88 2.82
N LEU A 547 -11.93 19.57 3.50
CA LEU A 547 -11.70 19.39 4.93
C LEU A 547 -12.92 19.82 5.76
N ALA A 548 -13.56 20.95 5.44
CA ALA A 548 -14.76 21.41 6.13
C ALA A 548 -15.92 20.39 6.01
N PHE A 549 -16.09 19.77 4.84
CA PHE A 549 -17.10 18.73 4.63
C PHE A 549 -16.82 17.48 5.48
N TRP A 550 -15.59 16.95 5.43
CA TRP A 550 -15.25 15.69 6.11
C TRP A 550 -15.04 15.80 7.61
N TYR A 551 -14.56 16.94 8.12
CA TYR A 551 -14.40 17.21 9.56
C TYR A 551 -15.57 18.00 10.17
N GLY A 552 -16.65 18.25 9.40
CA GLY A 552 -17.84 18.96 9.85
C GLY A 552 -17.56 20.40 10.30
N ALA A 553 -16.60 21.06 9.65
CA ALA A 553 -16.07 22.39 9.98
C ALA A 553 -15.67 22.60 11.45
N ARG A 554 -15.30 21.53 12.16
CA ARG A 554 -14.86 21.61 13.56
C ARG A 554 -13.42 22.14 13.64
N PRO A 555 -13.13 23.17 14.47
CA PRO A 555 -11.78 23.61 14.70
C PRO A 555 -10.97 22.56 15.48
N CYS A 556 -9.64 22.66 15.41
CA CYS A 556 -8.71 21.89 16.23
C CYS A 556 -8.68 22.42 17.67
N ALA A 557 -8.65 23.75 17.84
CA ALA A 557 -8.74 24.42 19.13
C ALA A 557 -10.19 24.75 19.49
N SER A 558 -10.62 24.46 20.73
CA SER A 558 -12.03 24.54 21.18
C SER A 558 -12.70 25.91 21.03
N ASN A 559 -11.90 26.99 20.91
CA ASN A 559 -12.36 28.38 20.91
C ASN A 559 -12.05 29.10 19.59
N ALA A 560 -11.56 28.38 18.57
CA ALA A 560 -11.19 28.96 17.27
C ALA A 560 -12.30 28.85 16.22
N ILE A 561 -12.20 29.64 15.16
CA ILE A 561 -12.95 29.41 13.92
C ILE A 561 -12.13 28.42 13.07
N PHE A 562 -12.81 27.52 12.34
CA PHE A 562 -12.18 26.54 11.46
C PHE A 562 -11.05 27.15 10.61
N LEU A 563 -9.87 26.50 10.60
CA LEU A 563 -8.61 26.92 9.97
C LEU A 563 -7.96 28.23 10.50
N THR A 564 -8.59 29.03 11.35
CA THR A 564 -7.92 30.20 11.98
C THR A 564 -6.86 29.78 13.01
N ASP A 565 -6.93 28.53 13.46
CA ASP A 565 -6.00 27.85 14.35
C ASP A 565 -4.89 27.07 13.62
N LEU A 566 -4.77 27.17 12.28
CA LEU A 566 -3.79 26.41 11.48
C LEU A 566 -2.33 26.51 11.97
N PHE A 567 -1.93 27.65 12.54
CA PHE A 567 -0.58 27.88 13.06
C PHE A 567 -0.43 27.66 14.58
N THR A 568 -1.47 27.15 15.24
CA THR A 568 -1.41 26.81 16.66
C THR A 568 -0.78 25.41 16.85
N GLU A 569 -0.19 25.18 18.01
CA GLU A 569 0.55 23.95 18.33
C GLU A 569 -0.29 22.68 18.07
N GLY A 570 0.28 21.70 17.37
CA GLY A 570 -0.41 20.47 16.93
C GLY A 570 -1.41 20.66 15.77
N CYS A 571 -2.12 21.80 15.69
CA CYS A 571 -3.17 22.02 14.70
C CYS A 571 -2.65 22.09 13.26
N PHE A 572 -1.41 22.53 13.03
CA PHE A 572 -0.76 22.44 11.72
C PHE A 572 -0.69 21.00 11.20
N GLN A 573 -0.40 20.04 12.08
CA GLN A 573 -0.37 18.61 11.73
C GLN A 573 -1.79 18.07 11.48
N TYR A 574 -2.75 18.44 12.35
CA TYR A 574 -4.16 18.01 12.27
C TYR A 574 -4.82 18.32 10.91
N TYR A 575 -4.59 19.52 10.36
CA TYR A 575 -5.15 19.93 9.07
C TYR A 575 -4.34 19.48 7.84
N GLY A 576 -3.21 18.79 8.01
CA GLY A 576 -2.27 18.51 6.90
C GLY A 576 -1.64 19.79 6.34
N GLY A 577 -1.22 20.71 7.22
CA GLY A 577 -0.90 22.10 6.90
C GLY A 577 0.12 22.32 5.77
N LEU A 578 1.04 21.37 5.54
CA LEU A 578 1.99 21.41 4.42
C LEU A 578 1.30 21.42 3.04
N ASP A 579 0.20 20.69 2.90
CA ASP A 579 -0.53 20.57 1.62
C ASP A 579 -1.09 21.93 1.18
N PHE A 580 -1.52 22.77 2.13
CA PHE A 580 -1.98 24.15 1.88
C PHE A 580 -0.90 25.08 1.31
N PHE A 581 0.38 24.69 1.34
CA PHE A 581 1.47 25.40 0.65
C PHE A 581 1.87 24.68 -0.64
N VAL A 582 1.99 23.36 -0.62
CA VAL A 582 2.45 22.57 -1.78
C VAL A 582 1.41 22.58 -2.90
N MET A 583 0.13 22.32 -2.62
CA MET A 583 -0.92 22.24 -3.64
C MET A 583 -1.13 23.58 -4.39
N PRO A 584 -1.21 24.75 -3.74
CA PRO A 584 -1.38 26.02 -4.44
C PRO A 584 -0.12 26.47 -5.19
N ILE A 585 1.08 26.15 -4.69
CA ILE A 585 2.34 26.40 -5.42
C ILE A 585 2.38 25.56 -6.70
N LEU A 586 2.04 24.27 -6.64
CA LEU A 586 1.94 23.42 -7.83
C LEU A 586 0.91 23.95 -8.83
N ALA A 587 -0.27 24.39 -8.35
CA ALA A 587 -1.30 24.99 -9.19
C ALA A 587 -0.83 26.28 -9.90
N PHE A 588 -0.16 27.18 -9.16
CA PHE A 588 0.44 28.40 -9.70
C PHE A 588 1.53 28.08 -10.72
N LEU A 589 2.46 27.18 -10.40
CA LEU A 589 3.59 26.86 -11.28
C LEU A 589 3.11 26.18 -12.58
N ALA A 590 2.09 25.33 -12.55
CA ALA A 590 1.44 24.81 -13.76
C ALA A 590 0.81 25.95 -14.59
N ALA A 591 0.04 26.83 -13.94
CA ALA A 591 -0.71 27.90 -14.59
C ALA A 591 0.13 29.13 -14.98
N VAL A 592 1.39 29.26 -14.54
CA VAL A 592 2.28 30.37 -14.90
C VAL A 592 3.58 29.93 -15.57
N VAL A 593 4.28 28.95 -15.00
CA VAL A 593 5.68 28.65 -15.35
C VAL A 593 5.80 27.51 -16.36
N PHE A 594 5.18 26.35 -16.10
CA PHE A 594 5.61 25.10 -16.75
C PHE A 594 5.04 24.81 -18.13
N GLY A 595 3.96 25.48 -18.55
CA GLY A 595 3.45 25.39 -19.94
C GLY A 595 3.94 26.55 -20.83
N ASN A 596 5.19 26.99 -20.67
CA ASN A 596 5.78 28.13 -21.38
C ASN A 596 6.96 27.61 -22.24
N PRO A 597 6.88 27.62 -23.57
CA PRO A 597 7.76 26.81 -24.45
C PRO A 597 9.16 27.40 -24.67
N ARG A 598 9.82 27.91 -23.62
CA ARG A 598 11.20 28.42 -23.70
C ARG A 598 12.22 27.30 -23.44
N PRO A 599 13.22 27.08 -24.32
CA PRO A 599 14.17 25.97 -24.18
C PRO A 599 15.08 26.12 -22.95
N ALA A 600 15.46 24.99 -22.36
CA ALA A 600 16.13 24.92 -21.06
C ALA A 600 17.62 25.30 -21.13
N PHE A 601 17.93 26.60 -21.01
CA PHE A 601 19.30 27.13 -21.04
C PHE A 601 20.15 26.87 -19.78
N LEU A 602 19.59 26.23 -18.75
CA LEU A 602 20.18 26.02 -17.43
C LEU A 602 19.98 24.58 -16.95
N HIS A 603 20.96 23.71 -17.22
CA HIS A 603 21.37 22.55 -16.38
C HIS A 603 22.57 21.80 -17.05
N ARG A 604 23.78 22.39 -17.05
CA ARG A 604 25.01 21.74 -17.54
C ARG A 604 26.21 21.91 -16.60
N ARG A 605 26.01 21.58 -15.32
CA ARG A 605 27.07 21.27 -14.33
C ARG A 605 26.54 20.24 -13.34
N ILE A 606 27.45 19.53 -12.66
CA ILE A 606 27.18 18.43 -11.71
C ILE A 606 26.62 17.15 -12.38
N THR A 607 27.53 16.34 -12.96
CA THR A 607 27.48 14.85 -13.00
C THR A 607 28.71 14.31 -13.76
N ARG A 608 29.68 13.70 -13.06
CA ARG A 608 30.77 12.91 -13.67
C ARG A 608 31.42 11.97 -12.64
N GLY A 609 31.69 10.71 -13.02
CA GLY A 609 32.01 9.59 -12.12
C GLY A 609 30.72 8.90 -11.63
N GLY A 610 30.52 7.57 -11.64
CA GLY A 610 31.45 6.43 -11.77
C GLY A 610 31.77 5.86 -10.39
N GLY A 611 31.54 4.59 -10.01
CA GLY A 611 31.44 3.32 -10.75
C GLY A 611 32.70 2.46 -10.48
N VAL A 612 32.69 1.13 -10.27
CA VAL A 612 31.62 0.10 -10.22
C VAL A 612 32.21 -1.24 -9.69
N ARG A 613 31.40 -2.24 -9.24
CA ARG A 613 31.78 -3.68 -8.93
C ARG A 613 32.68 -3.94 -7.70
N THR A 614 32.84 -5.14 -7.09
CA THR A 614 32.29 -6.54 -7.18
C THR A 614 32.38 -7.21 -5.77
N ALA A 615 31.50 -8.12 -5.30
CA ALA A 615 31.41 -9.61 -5.48
C ALA A 615 32.70 -10.40 -5.14
N ALA A 616 32.73 -11.61 -4.51
CA ALA A 616 31.74 -12.50 -3.85
C ALA A 616 32.48 -13.63 -3.04
N ILE A 617 31.97 -14.89 -2.99
CA ILE A 617 32.61 -16.19 -2.59
C ILE A 617 32.56 -16.56 -1.07
N LEU A 618 32.33 -17.80 -0.59
CA LEU A 618 31.71 -19.06 -1.11
C LEU A 618 31.62 -20.16 0.00
N GLY A 619 30.70 -21.15 -0.09
CA GLY A 619 30.81 -22.51 0.51
C GLY A 619 30.00 -22.75 1.81
N ALA A 620 29.26 -23.84 2.07
CA ALA A 620 29.14 -25.25 1.57
C ALA A 620 30.21 -26.24 2.11
N ALA A 621 29.92 -27.50 2.50
CA ALA A 621 28.66 -28.24 2.76
C ALA A 621 28.93 -29.63 3.45
N LEU A 622 27.89 -30.50 3.56
CA LEU A 622 27.84 -31.90 4.07
C LEU A 622 27.94 -32.10 5.61
N ALA A 623 27.45 -33.17 6.28
CA ALA A 623 26.43 -34.25 6.09
C ALA A 623 26.92 -35.64 6.63
N LEU A 624 25.99 -36.61 6.82
CA LEU A 624 26.14 -38.05 7.21
C LEU A 624 26.43 -38.36 8.71
N VAL A 625 26.07 -39.54 9.32
CA VAL A 625 24.97 -40.54 9.14
C VAL A 625 24.96 -41.63 10.28
N CYS A 626 23.98 -42.55 10.31
CA CYS A 626 23.87 -43.81 11.11
C CYS A 626 23.49 -43.73 12.62
N ALA A 627 22.94 -44.77 13.31
CA ALA A 627 22.12 -45.97 12.99
C ALA A 627 21.77 -46.81 14.27
N HIS A 628 20.94 -47.87 14.15
CA HIS A 628 20.76 -49.12 14.98
C HIS A 628 19.40 -49.37 15.72
N SER A 629 19.12 -50.66 15.98
CA SER A 629 17.90 -51.35 16.52
C SER A 629 18.29 -52.78 16.99
N PRO A 630 17.43 -53.82 17.24
CA PRO A 630 15.98 -53.97 17.59
C PRO A 630 15.78 -54.31 19.11
N ILE A 631 14.92 -55.17 19.73
CA ILE A 631 13.99 -56.32 19.44
C ILE A 631 12.81 -56.33 20.48
N ALA A 632 11.87 -57.31 20.46
CA ALA A 632 10.62 -57.40 21.27
C ALA A 632 10.37 -58.78 21.95
N LEU A 633 9.38 -58.90 22.88
CA LEU A 633 8.42 -60.04 22.99
C LEU A 633 7.35 -59.96 24.12
N ALA A 634 6.22 -60.68 23.88
CA ALA A 634 5.25 -61.29 24.83
C ALA A 634 4.14 -60.43 25.50
N GLN A 635 3.11 -61.12 26.01
CA GLN A 635 1.81 -60.62 26.50
C GLN A 635 1.51 -61.13 27.93
N GLU A 636 0.67 -60.42 28.69
CA GLU A 636 -0.52 -60.99 29.37
C GLU A 636 -1.46 -59.85 29.84
N THR A 637 -2.70 -60.18 30.25
CA THR A 637 -3.76 -59.20 30.58
C THR A 637 -4.59 -59.58 31.82
N PRO A 638 -4.73 -58.69 32.83
CA PRO A 638 -5.71 -58.86 33.91
C PRO A 638 -6.65 -57.65 34.11
N SER A 639 -7.83 -57.97 34.70
CA SER A 639 -8.76 -57.15 35.49
C SER A 639 -8.60 -55.61 35.54
N LYS A 640 -9.71 -54.91 35.25
CA LYS A 640 -9.79 -53.43 35.24
C LYS A 640 -9.68 -52.79 36.64
N GLU A 641 -9.00 -51.67 36.73
CA GLU A 641 -8.85 -50.84 37.95
C GLU A 641 -9.80 -49.62 37.94
N GLU A 642 -9.68 -48.69 38.88
CA GLU A 642 -10.44 -47.40 38.91
C GLU A 642 -9.50 -46.21 38.68
N VAL A 643 -10.00 -45.12 38.07
CA VAL A 643 -9.22 -43.88 37.80
C VAL A 643 -10.04 -42.61 38.05
N THR A 644 -9.47 -41.64 38.76
CA THR A 644 -10.13 -40.37 39.10
C THR A 644 -9.77 -39.26 38.12
N ILE A 645 -10.77 -38.66 37.45
CA ILE A 645 -10.58 -37.63 36.42
C ILE A 645 -11.15 -36.27 36.86
N GLY A 646 -10.30 -35.25 36.84
CA GLY A 646 -10.66 -33.86 37.13
C GLY A 646 -11.09 -33.08 35.89
N PHE A 647 -12.32 -32.54 35.90
CA PHE A 647 -12.89 -31.72 34.83
C PHE A 647 -13.21 -30.29 35.29
N ARG A 648 -13.04 -29.30 34.40
CA ARG A 648 -13.55 -27.92 34.63
C ARG A 648 -14.99 -27.77 34.17
N ALA A 649 -15.77 -26.99 34.92
CA ALA A 649 -17.15 -26.66 34.58
C ALA A 649 -17.32 -25.43 33.67
N ASP A 650 -16.29 -24.60 33.49
CA ASP A 650 -16.42 -23.21 32.99
C ASP A 650 -15.66 -22.86 31.69
N VAL A 651 -15.13 -23.82 30.93
CA VAL A 651 -14.29 -23.58 29.74
C VAL A 651 -14.86 -24.19 28.46
N GLU A 652 -16.04 -23.70 28.05
CA GLU A 652 -16.56 -23.87 26.69
C GLU A 652 -15.51 -23.38 25.66
N PRO A 653 -15.21 -24.16 24.60
CA PRO A 653 -15.81 -25.43 24.19
C PRO A 653 -15.00 -26.68 24.60
N PHE A 654 -14.02 -26.58 25.49
CA PHE A 654 -13.10 -27.66 25.86
C PHE A 654 -13.63 -28.58 26.98
N SER A 655 -14.14 -28.00 28.07
CA SER A 655 -14.74 -28.72 29.20
C SER A 655 -15.74 -27.80 29.92
N TYR A 656 -17.00 -28.20 29.95
CA TYR A 656 -18.08 -27.47 30.60
C TYR A 656 -19.20 -28.42 31.06
N LYS A 657 -19.92 -28.03 32.11
CA LYS A 657 -20.89 -28.90 32.78
C LYS A 657 -22.30 -28.73 32.18
N VAL A 658 -22.93 -29.82 31.75
CA VAL A 658 -24.26 -29.79 31.11
C VAL A 658 -25.28 -30.62 31.91
N SER A 659 -26.42 -30.02 32.24
CA SER A 659 -27.55 -30.77 32.79
C SER A 659 -28.24 -31.56 31.67
N ALA A 660 -28.36 -32.88 31.83
CA ALA A 660 -28.84 -33.81 30.81
C ALA A 660 -30.21 -33.40 30.20
N ASP A 661 -31.14 -32.99 31.05
CA ASP A 661 -32.51 -32.56 30.70
C ASP A 661 -32.71 -31.02 30.73
N GLY A 662 -31.62 -30.24 30.73
CA GLY A 662 -31.69 -28.77 30.83
C GLY A 662 -32.31 -28.28 32.14
N GLY A 663 -32.06 -28.99 33.25
CA GLY A 663 -32.52 -28.62 34.60
C GLY A 663 -33.95 -29.05 34.96
N LYS A 664 -34.54 -30.02 34.25
CA LYS A 664 -35.97 -30.41 34.44
C LYS A 664 -36.26 -31.74 35.12
N ARG A 665 -35.23 -32.51 35.50
CA ARG A 665 -35.36 -33.72 36.32
C ARG A 665 -34.25 -33.78 37.36
N GLU A 666 -34.61 -34.15 38.59
CA GLU A 666 -33.67 -34.56 39.62
C GLU A 666 -33.48 -36.08 39.54
N GLY A 667 -32.24 -36.56 39.41
CA GLY A 667 -31.92 -38.00 39.42
C GLY A 667 -30.71 -38.41 38.59
N GLU A 668 -30.48 -37.78 37.44
CA GLU A 668 -29.35 -38.10 36.56
C GLU A 668 -28.15 -37.17 36.82
N GLN A 669 -26.93 -37.71 36.78
CA GLN A 669 -25.72 -36.94 37.05
C GLN A 669 -25.38 -35.97 35.90
N PRO A 670 -24.86 -34.76 36.21
CA PRO A 670 -24.55 -33.74 35.21
C PRO A 670 -23.27 -34.06 34.43
N ILE A 671 -23.43 -34.35 33.13
CA ILE A 671 -22.35 -34.81 32.24
C ILE A 671 -21.44 -33.65 31.82
N TYR A 672 -20.11 -33.82 31.88
CA TYR A 672 -19.18 -32.88 31.27
C TYR A 672 -19.16 -33.04 29.75
N ARG A 673 -19.13 -31.91 29.03
CA ARG A 673 -19.10 -31.85 27.56
C ARG A 673 -17.97 -30.94 27.10
N GLY A 674 -17.52 -31.14 25.87
CA GLY A 674 -16.50 -30.31 25.24
C GLY A 674 -15.37 -31.16 24.68
N PHE A 675 -14.52 -30.56 23.83
CA PHE A 675 -13.51 -31.30 23.08
C PHE A 675 -12.54 -32.12 23.95
N LEU A 676 -12.11 -31.60 25.11
CA LEU A 676 -11.21 -32.33 26.02
C LEU A 676 -11.96 -33.26 26.98
N ALA A 677 -13.21 -32.93 27.35
CA ALA A 677 -14.07 -33.85 28.09
C ALA A 677 -14.35 -35.11 27.26
N ASP A 678 -14.87 -34.94 26.04
CA ASP A 678 -15.12 -36.01 25.07
C ASP A 678 -13.87 -36.83 24.75
N LEU A 679 -12.69 -36.19 24.63
CA LEU A 679 -11.42 -36.89 24.42
C LEU A 679 -11.04 -37.75 25.64
N CYS A 680 -11.17 -37.22 26.86
CA CYS A 680 -10.87 -38.00 28.05
C CYS A 680 -11.82 -39.18 28.27
N TYR A 681 -13.13 -39.00 28.05
CA TYR A 681 -14.04 -40.15 28.05
C TYR A 681 -13.65 -41.18 26.99
N TRP A 682 -13.29 -40.76 25.77
CA TRP A 682 -12.86 -41.67 24.69
C TRP A 682 -11.53 -42.40 24.98
N ILE A 683 -10.58 -41.77 25.68
CA ILE A 683 -9.31 -42.40 26.09
C ILE A 683 -9.58 -43.63 26.97
N PHE A 684 -10.48 -43.50 27.95
CA PHE A 684 -10.82 -44.56 28.90
C PHE A 684 -11.97 -45.47 28.41
N ASP A 685 -12.73 -45.08 27.38
CA ASP A 685 -13.78 -45.91 26.77
C ASP A 685 -13.20 -47.25 26.28
N GLY A 686 -13.91 -48.34 26.59
CA GLY A 686 -13.49 -49.73 26.38
C GLY A 686 -12.24 -50.20 27.16
N GLY A 687 -11.40 -49.28 27.66
CA GLY A 687 -10.10 -49.57 28.29
C GLY A 687 -10.17 -50.10 29.72
N ASP A 688 -9.02 -50.46 30.30
CA ASP A 688 -8.94 -51.25 31.53
C ASP A 688 -9.11 -50.46 32.85
N TYR A 689 -9.93 -49.39 32.82
CA TYR A 689 -10.23 -48.55 33.98
C TYR A 689 -11.71 -48.15 34.06
N SER A 690 -12.28 -48.05 35.27
CA SER A 690 -13.54 -47.35 35.56
C SER A 690 -13.29 -45.88 35.88
N VAL A 691 -14.12 -44.96 35.38
CA VAL A 691 -13.93 -43.51 35.52
C VAL A 691 -14.73 -42.94 36.69
N VAL A 692 -14.06 -42.21 37.59
CA VAL A 692 -14.67 -41.43 38.68
C VAL A 692 -14.46 -39.93 38.41
N GLU A 693 -15.56 -39.17 38.28
CA GLU A 693 -15.52 -37.75 37.92
C GLU A 693 -15.35 -36.83 39.13
N LYS A 694 -14.50 -35.78 39.01
CA LYS A 694 -14.31 -34.75 40.04
C LYS A 694 -14.25 -33.35 39.43
N GLU A 695 -14.84 -32.36 40.11
CA GLU A 695 -14.82 -30.96 39.64
C GLU A 695 -13.56 -30.20 40.09
N VAL A 696 -12.93 -29.47 39.18
CA VAL A 696 -11.75 -28.63 39.44
C VAL A 696 -11.92 -27.20 38.92
N THR A 697 -11.11 -26.29 39.44
CA THR A 697 -11.07 -24.87 39.04
C THR A 697 -9.65 -24.45 38.66
N ALA A 698 -9.53 -23.34 37.92
CA ALA A 698 -8.23 -22.83 37.44
C ALA A 698 -7.15 -22.68 38.54
N GLY A 699 -7.57 -22.32 39.77
CA GLY A 699 -6.69 -22.08 40.91
C GLY A 699 -6.47 -23.26 41.86
N ASN A 700 -7.18 -24.40 41.72
CA ASN A 700 -6.98 -25.57 42.60
C ASN A 700 -6.59 -26.87 41.86
N ARG A 701 -6.76 -26.93 40.53
CA ARG A 701 -6.45 -28.09 39.67
C ARG A 701 -5.07 -28.72 39.91
N PHE A 702 -3.99 -27.93 39.94
CA PHE A 702 -2.63 -28.43 40.12
C PHE A 702 -2.35 -28.91 41.54
N LYS A 703 -2.99 -28.28 42.55
CA LYS A 703 -2.93 -28.75 43.94
C LYS A 703 -3.61 -30.10 44.08
N GLN A 704 -4.79 -30.30 43.49
CA GLN A 704 -5.48 -31.60 43.53
C GLN A 704 -4.66 -32.70 42.83
N LEU A 705 -4.13 -32.43 41.63
CA LEU A 705 -3.28 -33.40 40.91
C LEU A 705 -2.04 -33.79 41.72
N ARG A 706 -1.38 -32.82 42.36
CA ARG A 706 -0.20 -33.04 43.22
C ARG A 706 -0.52 -33.76 44.53
N ASN A 707 -1.73 -33.60 45.06
CA ASN A 707 -2.21 -34.24 46.28
C ASN A 707 -2.65 -35.71 46.07
N ALA A 708 -2.56 -36.25 44.84
CA ALA A 708 -3.26 -37.48 44.43
C ALA A 708 -4.78 -37.44 44.71
N GLU A 709 -5.36 -36.24 44.65
CA GLU A 709 -6.80 -36.00 44.79
C GLU A 709 -7.57 -36.18 43.47
N ILE A 710 -6.84 -36.31 42.36
CA ILE A 710 -7.24 -36.75 41.01
C ILE A 710 -6.02 -37.44 40.38
N ASP A 711 -6.24 -38.43 39.50
CA ASP A 711 -5.18 -39.14 38.78
C ASP A 711 -4.87 -38.47 37.43
N VAL A 712 -5.92 -37.96 36.76
CA VAL A 712 -5.85 -37.32 35.44
C VAL A 712 -6.59 -35.97 35.46
N LEU A 713 -6.03 -34.96 34.79
CA LEU A 713 -6.60 -33.61 34.67
C LEU A 713 -6.97 -33.31 33.21
N CYS A 714 -8.27 -33.18 32.96
CA CYS A 714 -8.89 -33.01 31.64
C CYS A 714 -9.41 -31.58 31.47
N ASP A 715 -8.48 -30.69 31.15
CA ASP A 715 -8.61 -29.23 31.21
C ASP A 715 -7.65 -28.61 30.17
N PRO A 716 -7.97 -27.48 29.51
CA PRO A 716 -7.00 -26.68 28.78
C PRO A 716 -5.83 -26.21 29.69
N VAL A 717 -4.79 -27.05 29.76
CA VAL A 717 -3.53 -26.76 30.47
C VAL A 717 -2.41 -26.58 29.45
N THR A 718 -1.87 -25.36 29.34
CA THR A 718 -0.64 -25.16 28.56
C THR A 718 0.53 -25.91 29.14
N ILE A 719 1.23 -26.68 28.31
CA ILE A 719 2.55 -27.24 28.60
C ILE A 719 3.51 -26.08 28.89
N ARG A 720 4.26 -26.16 30.00
CA ARG A 720 5.37 -25.25 30.35
C ARG A 720 6.43 -26.05 31.09
N PHE A 721 7.70 -25.88 30.71
CA PHE A 721 8.83 -26.71 31.19
C PHE A 721 9.83 -25.97 32.10
N SER A 722 9.58 -24.71 32.48
CA SER A 722 10.51 -23.98 33.36
C SER A 722 10.50 -24.55 34.78
N GLU A 723 11.68 -24.65 35.40
CA GLU A 723 11.92 -25.36 36.65
C GLU A 723 11.08 -24.86 37.85
N ASN A 724 10.59 -23.62 37.77
CA ASN A 724 9.77 -22.95 38.78
C ASN A 724 8.26 -22.90 38.48
N ASP A 725 7.77 -23.47 37.38
CA ASP A 725 6.31 -23.50 37.11
C ASP A 725 5.63 -24.64 37.89
N GLU A 726 4.49 -24.36 38.53
CA GLU A 726 3.73 -25.34 39.32
C GLU A 726 3.27 -26.53 38.46
N ARG A 727 3.04 -26.33 37.15
CA ARG A 727 2.55 -27.37 36.24
C ARG A 727 3.56 -28.52 36.11
N ALA A 728 4.81 -28.22 35.75
CA ALA A 728 5.88 -29.21 35.61
C ALA A 728 6.19 -29.96 36.91
N ARG A 729 5.89 -29.36 38.07
CA ARG A 729 6.03 -29.99 39.39
C ARG A 729 4.85 -30.90 39.76
N SER A 730 3.64 -30.61 39.27
CA SER A 730 2.40 -31.26 39.74
C SER A 730 1.95 -32.48 38.94
N GLY A 731 2.47 -32.67 37.72
CA GLY A 731 2.13 -33.83 36.89
C GLY A 731 3.03 -33.97 35.66
N THR A 732 2.78 -35.01 34.87
CA THR A 732 3.43 -35.31 33.59
C THR A 732 2.45 -35.04 32.46
N PHE A 733 2.92 -34.45 31.36
CA PHE A 733 2.09 -34.09 30.21
C PHE A 733 1.96 -35.24 29.20
N SER A 734 0.77 -35.37 28.60
CA SER A 734 0.55 -36.13 27.36
C SER A 734 1.21 -35.44 26.14
N PRO A 735 1.17 -36.06 24.94
CA PRO A 735 1.37 -35.32 23.69
C PRO A 735 0.35 -34.17 23.56
N ILE A 736 0.63 -33.23 22.64
CA ILE A 736 -0.20 -32.04 22.43
C ILE A 736 -1.57 -32.45 21.87
N VAL A 737 -2.64 -32.21 22.65
CA VAL A 737 -4.03 -32.52 22.27
C VAL A 737 -4.77 -31.34 21.64
N PHE A 738 -4.24 -30.13 21.77
CA PHE A 738 -4.77 -28.93 21.10
C PHE A 738 -3.69 -27.84 21.02
N ALA A 739 -3.82 -26.92 20.08
CA ALA A 739 -2.90 -25.77 19.96
C ALA A 739 -3.67 -24.48 19.69
N THR A 740 -3.48 -23.48 20.55
CA THR A 740 -4.12 -22.16 20.46
C THR A 740 -3.11 -21.04 20.74
N GLY A 741 -3.59 -19.83 21.00
CA GLY A 741 -2.84 -18.69 21.49
C GLY A 741 -3.71 -17.81 22.38
N ILE A 742 -3.09 -17.02 23.25
CA ILE A 742 -3.81 -15.96 23.96
C ILE A 742 -4.25 -14.92 22.92
N SER A 743 -5.54 -14.60 22.91
CA SER A 743 -6.14 -13.59 22.04
C SER A 743 -6.96 -12.63 22.90
N TYR A 744 -7.68 -11.71 22.26
CA TYR A 744 -8.51 -10.73 22.95
C TYR A 744 -9.80 -10.41 22.19
N LEU A 745 -10.84 -10.07 22.96
CA LEU A 745 -12.03 -9.39 22.48
C LEU A 745 -11.98 -7.93 22.95
N GLN A 746 -12.30 -7.00 22.06
CA GLN A 746 -12.30 -5.57 22.33
C GLN A 746 -13.69 -4.98 22.03
N ARG A 747 -14.20 -4.09 22.89
CA ARG A 747 -15.40 -3.31 22.57
C ARG A 747 -15.08 -2.21 21.57
N ARG A 748 -16.00 -1.98 20.63
CA ARG A 748 -15.89 -0.94 19.59
C ARG A 748 -15.77 0.46 20.23
N ASN A 749 -14.82 1.25 19.74
CA ASN A 749 -14.49 2.62 20.18
C ASN A 749 -13.95 2.78 21.62
N PRO A 750 -12.68 2.42 21.90
CA PRO A 750 -11.82 3.27 22.72
C PRO A 750 -11.48 4.54 21.92
N GLY A 751 -11.67 5.73 22.51
CA GLY A 751 -11.09 6.95 21.97
C GLY A 751 -9.61 7.06 22.38
N PRO A 752 -8.72 7.68 21.58
CA PRO A 752 -7.37 8.00 22.06
C PRO A 752 -7.47 8.89 23.30
N GLY A 753 -6.72 8.56 24.35
CA GLY A 753 -6.86 9.23 25.66
C GLY A 753 -8.01 8.71 26.53
N THR A 754 -8.48 7.46 26.33
CA THR A 754 -9.41 6.79 27.25
C THR A 754 -8.74 5.60 27.92
N SER A 755 -8.81 5.52 29.26
CA SER A 755 -8.21 4.42 30.04
C SER A 755 -8.84 3.07 29.67
N VAL A 756 -8.02 2.02 29.66
CA VAL A 756 -8.40 0.69 29.17
C VAL A 756 -8.35 -0.37 30.26
N TYR A 757 -9.48 -1.05 30.41
CA TYR A 757 -9.72 -2.10 31.39
C TYR A 757 -9.53 -3.46 30.72
N ILE A 758 -8.48 -4.19 31.10
CA ILE A 758 -8.18 -5.53 30.59
C ILE A 758 -8.69 -6.55 31.61
N GLY A 759 -9.78 -7.23 31.27
CA GLY A 759 -10.33 -8.35 32.02
C GLY A 759 -9.68 -9.67 31.65
N TYR A 760 -9.30 -10.47 32.65
CA TYR A 760 -8.67 -11.79 32.50
C TYR A 760 -9.01 -12.69 33.70
N VAL A 761 -8.89 -14.01 33.55
CA VAL A 761 -9.06 -14.95 34.67
C VAL A 761 -7.73 -15.14 35.39
N GLY A 762 -7.73 -15.06 36.72
CA GLY A 762 -6.52 -15.25 37.54
C GLY A 762 -5.96 -16.68 37.47
N SER A 763 -4.65 -16.82 37.70
CA SER A 763 -3.91 -18.10 37.65
C SER A 763 -3.93 -18.78 36.26
N THR A 764 -4.16 -18.01 35.20
CA THR A 764 -4.06 -18.45 33.79
C THR A 764 -2.78 -17.94 33.12
N THR A 765 -2.52 -18.35 31.89
CA THR A 765 -1.38 -17.84 31.09
C THR A 765 -1.60 -16.39 30.64
N ALA A 766 -2.85 -15.96 30.43
CA ALA A 766 -3.20 -14.57 30.13
C ALA A 766 -2.65 -13.59 31.18
N GLU A 767 -2.59 -13.98 32.45
CA GLU A 767 -2.05 -13.14 33.53
C GLU A 767 -0.56 -12.83 33.38
N LYS A 768 0.25 -13.74 32.81
CA LYS A 768 1.68 -13.52 32.53
C LYS A 768 1.91 -12.58 31.33
N VAL A 769 0.91 -12.37 30.49
CA VAL A 769 0.99 -11.57 29.25
C VAL A 769 0.61 -10.09 29.47
N LEU A 770 -0.16 -9.78 30.52
CA LEU A 770 -0.64 -8.41 30.84
C LEU A 770 0.48 -7.36 30.90
N GLU A 771 1.56 -7.65 31.61
CA GLU A 771 2.68 -6.72 31.83
C GLU A 771 3.37 -6.41 30.50
N HIS A 772 3.63 -7.45 29.71
CA HIS A 772 4.22 -7.36 28.37
C HIS A 772 3.35 -6.53 27.41
N LEU A 773 2.03 -6.72 27.40
CA LEU A 773 1.11 -5.93 26.57
C LEU A 773 1.04 -4.45 26.98
N CYS A 774 1.24 -4.16 28.26
CA CYS A 774 1.27 -2.79 28.77
C CYS A 774 2.56 -2.08 28.36
N VAL A 775 3.72 -2.71 28.57
CA VAL A 775 5.05 -2.12 28.32
C VAL A 775 5.26 -1.72 26.84
N ILE A 776 4.59 -2.40 25.90
CA ILE A 776 4.64 -2.08 24.46
C ILE A 776 3.48 -1.19 23.97
N ASP A 777 2.59 -0.73 24.87
CA ASP A 777 1.34 -0.02 24.55
C ASP A 777 0.53 -0.72 23.43
N PHE A 778 0.27 -2.02 23.59
CA PHE A 778 -0.27 -2.88 22.53
C PHE A 778 -1.62 -2.37 21.97
N PHE A 779 -2.48 -1.89 22.86
CA PHE A 779 -3.79 -1.32 22.54
C PHE A 779 -3.72 0.15 22.11
N ARG A 780 -2.51 0.75 22.13
CA ARG A 780 -2.16 2.09 21.65
C ARG A 780 -2.99 3.20 22.28
N VAL A 781 -3.06 3.16 23.61
CA VAL A 781 -3.94 4.00 24.44
C VAL A 781 -3.20 5.23 24.97
N VAL A 782 -1.89 5.11 25.19
CA VAL A 782 -1.07 6.16 25.80
C VAL A 782 -0.63 7.16 24.72
N PRO A 783 -0.95 8.46 24.87
CA PRO A 783 -0.55 9.50 23.93
C PRO A 783 0.97 9.55 23.73
N LEU A 784 1.43 9.90 22.53
CA LEU A 784 2.87 9.95 22.18
C LEU A 784 3.73 10.72 23.22
N ALA A 785 3.22 11.86 23.71
CA ALA A 785 3.91 12.68 24.72
C ALA A 785 3.98 12.04 26.13
N GLU A 786 3.21 11.01 26.42
CA GLU A 786 3.18 10.30 27.71
C GLU A 786 3.89 8.93 27.65
N ARG A 787 4.28 8.46 26.46
CA ARG A 787 5.00 7.18 26.28
C ARG A 787 6.35 7.06 27.00
N PRO A 788 7.16 8.12 27.22
CA PRO A 788 8.37 8.02 28.05
C PRO A 788 8.10 7.52 29.49
N GLU A 789 6.86 7.63 29.94
CA GLU A 789 6.41 7.31 31.29
C GLU A 789 5.62 5.99 31.37
N LEU A 790 5.47 5.29 30.23
CA LEU A 790 4.69 4.05 30.10
C LEU A 790 5.17 2.95 31.06
N ALA A 791 6.49 2.85 31.29
CA ALA A 791 7.07 1.89 32.22
C ALA A 791 6.52 2.07 33.65
N THR A 792 6.47 3.31 34.15
CA THR A 792 5.90 3.64 35.46
C THR A 792 4.41 3.29 35.51
N MET A 793 3.62 3.67 34.49
CA MET A 793 2.18 3.32 34.42
C MET A 793 1.95 1.80 34.56
N CYS A 794 2.78 0.99 33.89
CA CYS A 794 2.65 -0.47 33.88
C CYS A 794 3.09 -1.12 35.20
N GLN A 795 4.12 -0.56 35.85
CA GLN A 795 4.54 -0.99 37.18
C GLN A 795 3.47 -0.64 38.24
N THR A 796 2.92 0.57 38.21
CA THR A 796 1.77 1.00 39.02
C THR A 796 0.59 0.02 38.86
N ALA A 797 0.22 -0.33 37.63
CA ALA A 797 -0.88 -1.26 37.35
C ALA A 797 -0.60 -2.70 37.83
N SER A 798 0.66 -3.16 37.80
CA SER A 798 1.04 -4.49 38.30
C SER A 798 1.07 -4.56 39.82
N VAL A 799 1.66 -3.58 40.51
CA VAL A 799 1.67 -3.49 41.98
C VAL A 799 0.22 -3.37 42.50
N ALA A 800 -0.62 -2.57 41.85
CA ALA A 800 -2.04 -2.47 42.17
C ALA A 800 -2.81 -3.79 41.97
N ARG A 801 -2.37 -4.67 41.07
CA ARG A 801 -2.94 -6.03 40.90
C ARG A 801 -2.54 -6.94 42.05
N GLN A 802 -1.26 -6.93 42.45
CA GLN A 802 -0.76 -7.79 43.54
C GLN A 802 -1.52 -7.51 44.85
N ILE A 803 -1.75 -6.24 45.18
CA ILE A 803 -2.52 -5.82 46.36
C ILE A 803 -3.98 -6.28 46.27
N ALA A 804 -4.60 -6.18 45.08
CA ALA A 804 -5.98 -6.64 44.87
C ALA A 804 -6.12 -8.17 44.96
N GLN A 805 -5.08 -8.94 44.65
CA GLN A 805 -5.04 -10.39 44.86
C GLN A 805 -4.91 -10.73 46.36
N GLU A 806 -4.04 -10.01 47.08
CA GLU A 806 -3.85 -10.23 48.53
C GLU A 806 -5.09 -9.82 49.34
N ALA A 807 -5.79 -8.75 48.95
CA ALA A 807 -7.09 -8.36 49.51
C ALA A 807 -8.12 -9.51 49.43
N ARG A 808 -8.20 -10.19 48.28
CA ARG A 808 -9.11 -11.32 48.08
C ARG A 808 -8.74 -12.53 48.93
N ARG A 809 -7.45 -12.87 49.03
CA ARG A 809 -6.96 -13.94 49.92
C ARG A 809 -7.33 -13.69 51.38
N THR A 810 -7.12 -12.46 51.87
CA THR A 810 -7.42 -12.07 53.26
C THR A 810 -8.93 -12.01 53.54
N ALA A 811 -9.78 -11.88 52.50
CA ALA A 811 -11.23 -11.94 52.61
C ALA A 811 -11.82 -13.38 52.54
N GLU A 812 -11.11 -14.35 51.97
CA GLU A 812 -11.51 -15.77 51.97
C GLU A 812 -11.14 -16.51 53.30
N LEU A 813 -10.41 -15.84 54.22
CA LEU A 813 -10.06 -16.38 55.54
C LEU A 813 -11.11 -16.04 56.62
N PRO A 814 -11.45 -16.97 57.54
CA PRO A 814 -12.43 -16.72 58.60
C PRO A 814 -11.92 -15.70 59.64
N PRO A 815 -12.75 -14.72 60.05
CA PRO A 815 -12.35 -13.64 60.95
C PRO A 815 -11.93 -14.19 62.32
N SER A 816 -10.66 -14.05 62.63
CA SER A 816 -10.00 -14.60 63.81
C SER A 816 -8.79 -13.74 64.21
N GLY A 817 -8.22 -13.94 65.40
CA GLY A 817 -7.18 -13.07 65.94
C GLY A 817 -5.95 -12.89 65.02
N THR A 818 -5.63 -13.92 64.23
CA THR A 818 -4.58 -13.92 63.21
C THR A 818 -4.77 -12.85 62.15
N GLN A 819 -6.01 -12.45 61.81
CA GLN A 819 -6.28 -11.41 60.82
C GLN A 819 -5.80 -10.03 61.32
N ILE A 820 -5.90 -9.77 62.63
CA ILE A 820 -5.41 -8.52 63.26
C ILE A 820 -3.88 -8.51 63.35
N GLU A 821 -3.24 -9.66 63.50
CA GLU A 821 -1.78 -9.78 63.44
C GLU A 821 -1.26 -9.67 62.00
N TRP A 822 -1.92 -10.32 61.05
CA TRP A 822 -1.63 -10.21 59.62
C TRP A 822 -1.66 -8.75 59.14
N TYR A 823 -2.65 -7.94 59.53
CA TYR A 823 -2.65 -6.51 59.19
C TYR A 823 -1.44 -5.76 59.78
N LYS A 824 -1.00 -6.09 61.00
CA LYS A 824 0.20 -5.47 61.64
C LYS A 824 1.51 -5.89 60.97
N GLU A 825 1.59 -7.11 60.45
CA GLU A 825 2.72 -7.58 59.64
C GLU A 825 2.69 -6.98 58.23
N TRP A 826 1.51 -6.88 57.62
CA TRP A 826 1.31 -6.27 56.31
C TRP A 826 1.71 -4.78 56.29
N TYR A 827 1.38 -3.99 57.32
CA TYR A 827 1.88 -2.62 57.47
C TYR A 827 3.41 -2.51 57.60
N LYS A 828 4.11 -3.62 57.89
CA LYS A 828 5.58 -3.73 57.95
C LYS A 828 6.19 -4.47 56.76
N SER A 829 5.36 -4.93 55.81
CA SER A 829 5.80 -5.75 54.68
C SER A 829 6.56 -4.95 53.61
N GLY A 830 7.34 -5.65 52.78
CA GLY A 830 7.99 -5.04 51.61
C GLY A 830 6.98 -4.43 50.63
N LEU A 831 5.81 -5.04 50.48
CA LEU A 831 4.78 -4.60 49.54
C LEU A 831 4.33 -3.15 49.80
N LEU A 832 4.12 -2.74 51.06
CA LEU A 832 3.71 -1.36 51.36
C LEU A 832 4.82 -0.33 51.04
N LYS A 833 6.09 -0.74 51.10
CA LYS A 833 7.24 0.09 50.67
C LYS A 833 7.29 0.21 49.15
N GLU A 834 6.96 -0.86 48.41
CA GLU A 834 6.84 -0.84 46.95
C GLU A 834 5.68 0.07 46.50
N VAL A 835 4.54 0.08 47.19
CA VAL A 835 3.44 1.03 46.95
C VAL A 835 3.90 2.49 47.11
N GLU A 836 4.63 2.79 48.18
CA GLU A 836 5.15 4.16 48.42
C GLU A 836 6.13 4.60 47.32
N GLN A 837 6.97 3.68 46.85
CA GLN A 837 7.89 3.94 45.75
C GLN A 837 7.13 4.25 44.46
N MET A 838 6.21 3.38 44.03
CA MET A 838 5.43 3.57 42.80
C MET A 838 4.59 4.87 42.82
N ALA A 839 3.97 5.19 43.95
CA ALA A 839 3.21 6.44 44.08
C ALA A 839 4.12 7.69 43.98
N THR A 840 5.37 7.60 44.45
CA THR A 840 6.37 8.67 44.33
C THR A 840 6.92 8.78 42.90
N GLU A 841 7.04 7.66 42.19
CA GLU A 841 7.45 7.65 40.77
C GLU A 841 6.35 8.21 39.86
N GLU A 842 5.07 7.91 40.10
CA GLU A 842 3.92 8.55 39.43
C GLU A 842 3.85 10.07 39.73
N GLU A 843 4.06 10.50 40.97
CA GLU A 843 4.14 11.93 41.32
C GLU A 843 5.24 12.62 40.50
N THR A 844 6.42 12.01 40.43
CA THR A 844 7.58 12.50 39.64
C THR A 844 7.33 12.44 38.13
N SER A 845 6.50 11.50 37.68
CA SER A 845 6.11 11.32 36.28
C SER A 845 5.11 12.40 35.82
N VAL A 846 4.10 12.69 36.64
CA VAL A 846 3.15 13.79 36.37
C VAL A 846 3.85 15.15 36.49
N LEU A 847 4.82 15.31 37.40
CA LEU A 847 5.62 16.52 37.52
C LEU A 847 6.41 16.83 36.23
N ARG A 848 6.99 15.83 35.57
CA ARG A 848 7.69 15.97 34.27
C ARG A 848 6.77 16.43 33.13
N LEU A 849 5.48 16.08 33.18
CA LEU A 849 4.49 16.48 32.17
C LEU A 849 3.95 17.91 32.37
N LYS A 850 4.35 18.62 33.42
CA LYS A 850 3.79 19.94 33.84
C LYS A 850 4.09 21.09 32.87
N GLU A 851 5.00 20.92 31.91
CA GLU A 851 5.31 21.92 30.88
C GLU A 851 4.20 22.10 29.83
N ALA A 852 3.18 21.23 29.82
CA ALA A 852 2.07 21.27 28.87
C ALA A 852 1.18 22.53 28.98
N SER A 853 0.71 23.02 27.83
CA SER A 853 -0.15 24.19 27.68
C SER A 853 -1.66 23.84 27.68
N GLY A 854 -2.52 24.86 27.84
CA GLY A 854 -3.97 24.73 27.67
C GLY A 854 -4.70 23.92 28.76
N PRO A 855 -5.94 23.44 28.51
CA PRO A 855 -6.80 22.78 29.51
C PRO A 855 -6.24 21.45 30.05
N ARG A 856 -5.23 20.87 29.37
CA ARG A 856 -4.52 19.67 29.84
C ARG A 856 -3.74 19.94 31.14
N LYS A 857 -3.26 21.16 31.33
CA LYS A 857 -2.49 21.56 32.52
C LYS A 857 -3.30 21.43 33.82
N GLU A 858 -4.56 21.85 33.81
CA GLU A 858 -5.43 21.79 35.01
C GLU A 858 -5.69 20.34 35.46
N GLY A 859 -5.82 19.40 34.50
CA GLY A 859 -5.94 17.96 34.79
C GLY A 859 -4.65 17.34 35.35
N LEU A 860 -3.49 17.77 34.84
CA LEU A 860 -2.18 17.34 35.35
C LEU A 860 -1.90 17.90 36.75
N GLU A 861 -2.25 19.15 37.03
CA GLU A 861 -2.07 19.76 38.35
C GLU A 861 -2.98 19.10 39.42
N LYS A 862 -4.22 18.75 39.07
CA LYS A 862 -5.10 17.92 39.93
C LYS A 862 -4.57 16.50 40.13
N SER A 863 -4.02 15.89 39.08
CA SER A 863 -3.39 14.55 39.17
C SER A 863 -2.15 14.56 40.07
N LEU A 864 -1.33 15.62 39.99
CA LEU A 864 -0.15 15.81 40.84
C LEU A 864 -0.54 15.95 42.31
N GLN A 865 -1.55 16.77 42.62
CA GLN A 865 -2.07 16.90 43.99
C GLN A 865 -2.57 15.55 44.52
N MET A 866 -3.37 14.81 43.73
CA MET A 866 -3.89 13.50 44.10
C MET A 866 -2.76 12.50 44.44
N TRP A 867 -1.68 12.47 43.65
CA TRP A 867 -0.53 11.61 43.93
C TRP A 867 0.22 12.04 45.19
N SER A 868 0.47 13.35 45.38
CA SER A 868 1.15 13.88 46.57
C SER A 868 0.39 13.57 47.87
N GLU A 869 -0.94 13.74 47.88
CA GLU A 869 -1.81 13.32 48.98
C GLU A 869 -1.69 11.80 49.26
N THR A 870 -1.66 11.00 48.19
CA THR A 870 -1.59 9.53 48.27
C THR A 870 -0.24 9.08 48.86
N VAL A 871 0.87 9.64 48.39
CA VAL A 871 2.24 9.42 48.91
C VAL A 871 2.32 9.79 50.40
N ALA A 872 1.77 10.94 50.79
CA ALA A 872 1.75 11.38 52.18
C ALA A 872 0.94 10.43 53.08
N GLN A 873 -0.24 9.99 52.64
CA GLN A 873 -1.08 9.08 53.42
C GLN A 873 -0.46 7.67 53.56
N ILE A 874 0.16 7.12 52.51
CA ILE A 874 0.88 5.84 52.57
C ILE A 874 2.02 5.89 53.59
N LYS A 875 2.84 6.95 53.58
CA LYS A 875 3.95 7.15 54.54
C LYS A 875 3.44 7.13 55.98
N VAL A 876 2.36 7.86 56.27
CA VAL A 876 1.70 7.88 57.59
C VAL A 876 1.20 6.50 58.01
N CYS A 877 0.63 5.72 57.09
CA CYS A 877 0.16 4.37 57.37
C CYS A 877 1.31 3.39 57.68
N ARG A 878 2.43 3.46 56.93
CA ARG A 878 3.64 2.67 57.21
C ARG A 878 4.27 3.01 58.57
N GLU A 879 4.34 4.29 58.91
CA GLU A 879 4.97 4.76 60.15
C GLU A 879 4.13 4.52 61.41
N LYS A 880 2.79 4.60 61.30
CA LYS A 880 1.89 4.57 62.47
C LYS A 880 1.06 3.29 62.61
N GLY A 881 1.02 2.43 61.59
CA GLY A 881 0.33 1.13 61.63
C GLY A 881 -1.16 1.22 62.01
N LYS A 882 -1.87 2.23 61.51
CA LYS A 882 -3.30 2.48 61.79
C LYS A 882 -4.14 2.53 60.51
N GLY A 883 -5.40 2.14 60.67
CA GLY A 883 -6.27 1.58 59.62
C GLY A 883 -6.86 2.50 58.56
N ASP A 884 -6.31 3.69 58.30
CA ASP A 884 -6.83 4.60 57.27
C ASP A 884 -6.38 4.24 55.84
N CYS A 885 -5.40 3.34 55.71
CA CYS A 885 -5.03 2.70 54.45
C CYS A 885 -5.43 1.22 54.49
N THR A 886 -6.68 0.90 54.13
CA THR A 886 -7.09 -0.47 53.83
C THR A 886 -6.58 -0.90 52.46
N LEU A 887 -6.56 -2.21 52.18
CA LEU A 887 -6.18 -2.75 50.88
C LEU A 887 -7.03 -2.17 49.75
N ASP A 888 -8.36 -2.11 49.95
CA ASP A 888 -9.30 -1.53 48.98
C ASP A 888 -9.06 -0.03 48.76
N TRP A 889 -8.69 0.72 49.80
CA TRP A 889 -8.34 2.14 49.67
C TRP A 889 -7.09 2.33 48.78
N ILE A 890 -6.06 1.49 48.96
CA ILE A 890 -4.87 1.53 48.10
C ILE A 890 -5.20 1.12 46.67
N VAL A 891 -5.92 -0.01 46.47
CA VAL A 891 -6.32 -0.47 45.11
C VAL A 891 -7.16 0.59 44.39
N LYS A 892 -8.03 1.30 45.11
CA LYS A 892 -8.82 2.42 44.57
C LYS A 892 -7.96 3.63 44.21
N ARG A 893 -6.98 4.01 45.05
CA ARG A 893 -6.05 5.12 44.78
C ARG A 893 -5.08 4.83 43.63
N LEU A 894 -4.56 3.61 43.51
CA LEU A 894 -3.73 3.17 42.38
C LEU A 894 -4.54 2.89 41.10
N GLY A 895 -5.88 2.86 41.18
CA GLY A 895 -6.76 2.83 40.02
C GLY A 895 -7.18 1.44 39.50
N ASN A 896 -6.84 0.33 40.16
CA ASN A 896 -7.25 -1.01 39.71
C ASN A 896 -8.67 -1.43 40.13
N ASN A 897 -9.52 -0.49 40.60
CA ASN A 897 -10.94 -0.80 40.80
C ASN A 897 -11.65 -1.01 39.45
N CYS A 898 -12.33 -2.15 39.32
CA CYS A 898 -13.03 -2.60 38.12
C CYS A 898 -14.56 -2.39 38.20
N ASP A 899 -15.07 -1.91 39.35
CA ASP A 899 -16.48 -1.66 39.63
C ASP A 899 -16.85 -0.17 39.62
N ASP A 900 -15.88 0.76 39.68
CA ASP A 900 -16.04 2.22 39.51
C ASP A 900 -16.41 2.62 38.04
N LEU A 901 -17.08 1.72 37.29
CA LEU A 901 -17.50 1.88 35.90
C LEU A 901 -18.98 2.27 35.74
N GLU A 902 -19.75 2.28 36.84
CA GLU A 902 -21.17 2.67 36.88
C GLU A 902 -21.43 4.01 37.58
N THR A 903 -20.46 4.54 38.32
CA THR A 903 -20.47 5.92 38.80
C THR A 903 -20.45 6.90 37.62
N LYS A 904 -21.07 8.08 37.79
CA LYS A 904 -20.96 9.15 36.79
C LYS A 904 -19.48 9.52 36.63
N ARG A 905 -19.07 9.93 35.42
CA ARG A 905 -17.87 10.75 35.24
C ARG A 905 -18.06 12.05 36.03
N ASP A 906 -17.52 12.11 37.24
CA ASP A 906 -17.26 13.39 37.89
C ASP A 906 -16.21 14.11 37.04
N ALA A 907 -16.60 15.24 36.46
CA ALA A 907 -15.76 16.00 35.53
C ALA A 907 -14.49 16.60 36.19
N SER A 908 -14.33 16.43 37.50
CA SER A 908 -13.12 16.73 38.27
C SER A 908 -12.03 15.66 38.12
N GLN A 909 -12.36 14.40 37.82
CA GLN A 909 -11.39 13.30 37.66
C GLN A 909 -10.97 13.09 36.20
N LEU A 910 -10.22 14.06 35.68
CA LEU A 910 -9.42 13.91 34.46
C LEU A 910 -8.13 13.12 34.77
N SER A 911 -8.30 11.86 35.17
CA SER A 911 -7.18 10.96 35.45
C SER A 911 -6.39 10.67 34.16
N ARG A 912 -5.07 10.66 34.28
CA ARG A 912 -4.11 10.16 33.28
C ARG A 912 -4.61 8.91 32.56
N THR A 913 -4.33 8.79 31.25
CA THR A 913 -4.74 7.60 30.48
C THR A 913 -3.85 6.42 30.86
N VAL A 914 -4.44 5.38 31.44
CA VAL A 914 -3.70 4.24 32.01
C VAL A 914 -4.36 2.90 31.67
N TYR A 915 -3.55 1.85 31.69
CA TYR A 915 -4.01 0.45 31.71
C TYR A 915 -4.49 0.06 33.11
N ARG A 916 -5.56 -0.75 33.19
CA ARG A 916 -6.12 -1.30 34.44
C ARG A 916 -6.33 -2.80 34.31
N PHE A 917 -5.89 -3.57 35.30
CA PHE A 917 -5.82 -5.03 35.25
C PHE A 917 -6.91 -5.70 36.10
N CYS A 918 -8.00 -6.10 35.46
CA CYS A 918 -9.17 -6.68 36.11
C CYS A 918 -9.13 -8.22 36.16
N SER A 919 -8.75 -8.77 37.31
CA SER A 919 -8.74 -10.23 37.56
C SER A 919 -10.14 -10.75 37.92
N PHE A 920 -10.58 -11.84 37.29
CA PHE A 920 -11.81 -12.58 37.57
C PHE A 920 -11.53 -14.02 38.02
N LYS A 921 -12.52 -14.67 38.65
CA LYS A 921 -12.40 -16.04 39.20
C LYS A 921 -12.63 -17.13 38.15
N ASP A 922 -13.43 -16.82 37.13
CA ASP A 922 -13.91 -17.75 36.11
C ASP A 922 -14.22 -16.99 34.80
N HIS A 923 -14.40 -17.73 33.69
CA HIS A 923 -14.65 -17.11 32.39
C HIS A 923 -16.10 -16.63 32.18
N THR A 924 -17.05 -16.99 33.06
CA THR A 924 -18.47 -16.62 32.97
C THR A 924 -18.69 -15.22 33.54
N THR A 925 -18.23 -14.96 34.78
CA THR A 925 -18.27 -13.63 35.41
C THR A 925 -17.54 -12.57 34.59
N LEU A 926 -16.45 -12.97 33.92
CA LEU A 926 -15.68 -12.11 33.00
C LEU A 926 -16.45 -11.77 31.71
N ILE A 927 -17.08 -12.75 31.02
CA ILE A 927 -17.87 -12.42 29.81
C ILE A 927 -19.09 -11.55 30.17
N ASP A 928 -19.73 -11.78 31.31
CA ASP A 928 -20.82 -10.92 31.80
C ASP A 928 -20.35 -9.48 32.07
N TRP A 929 -19.26 -9.29 32.81
CA TRP A 929 -18.67 -7.96 33.02
C TRP A 929 -18.28 -7.28 31.69
N PHE A 930 -17.74 -8.06 30.73
CA PHE A 930 -17.33 -7.59 29.41
C PHE A 930 -18.50 -7.30 28.47
N CYS A 931 -19.68 -7.91 28.65
CA CYS A 931 -20.86 -7.75 27.77
C CYS A 931 -22.03 -6.95 28.38
N LYS A 932 -22.06 -6.71 29.70
CA LYS A 932 -23.07 -5.88 30.38
C LYS A 932 -23.22 -4.49 29.73
N PRO A 933 -24.42 -4.06 29.30
CA PRO A 933 -24.62 -2.70 28.75
C PRO A 933 -24.41 -1.64 29.84
N ARG A 934 -23.80 -0.49 29.48
CA ARG A 934 -23.46 0.59 30.42
C ARG A 934 -23.88 1.95 29.87
N LYS A 935 -24.12 2.92 30.76
CA LYS A 935 -24.57 4.28 30.42
C LYS A 935 -23.45 5.23 29.95
N THR A 936 -22.20 4.82 30.13
CA THR A 936 -20.98 5.59 29.87
C THR A 936 -20.28 5.08 28.61
N GLU A 937 -20.56 5.72 27.48
CA GLU A 937 -19.85 5.44 26.22
C GLU A 937 -18.40 5.99 26.27
N GLY A 938 -17.44 5.19 25.81
CA GLY A 938 -16.02 5.57 25.75
C GLY A 938 -15.19 5.25 27.00
N ALA A 939 -15.30 4.02 27.52
CA ALA A 939 -14.23 3.37 28.28
C ALA A 939 -13.76 2.15 27.47
N GLY A 940 -12.45 2.04 27.22
CA GLY A 940 -11.92 0.90 26.47
C GLY A 940 -12.01 -0.38 27.31
N MET A 941 -12.64 -1.41 26.76
CA MET A 941 -12.88 -2.68 27.43
C MET A 941 -12.25 -3.81 26.60
N VAL A 942 -11.40 -4.60 27.24
CA VAL A 942 -10.73 -5.76 26.65
C VAL A 942 -11.00 -6.98 27.52
N TYR A 943 -11.30 -8.12 26.89
CA TYR A 943 -11.28 -9.45 27.52
C TYR A 943 -10.11 -10.22 26.89
N LEU A 944 -9.06 -10.45 27.68
CA LEU A 944 -7.86 -11.21 27.33
C LEU A 944 -8.00 -12.67 27.79
N GLY A 945 -7.66 -13.63 26.93
CA GLY A 945 -7.71 -15.06 27.25
C GLY A 945 -7.48 -15.94 26.03
N ASP A 946 -7.43 -17.26 26.25
CA ASP A 946 -7.19 -18.22 25.17
C ASP A 946 -8.30 -18.17 24.11
N ARG A 947 -7.92 -18.16 22.83
CA ARG A 947 -8.80 -17.72 21.73
C ARG A 947 -10.13 -18.45 21.66
N GLU A 948 -10.13 -19.77 21.66
CA GLU A 948 -11.38 -20.53 21.54
C GLU A 948 -12.24 -20.44 22.81
N ILE A 949 -11.65 -20.19 23.99
CA ILE A 949 -12.41 -19.97 25.23
C ILE A 949 -13.16 -18.65 25.17
N ILE A 950 -12.49 -17.54 24.81
CA ILE A 950 -13.14 -16.22 24.74
C ILE A 950 -14.20 -16.18 23.63
N LEU A 951 -13.98 -16.89 22.51
CA LEU A 951 -14.93 -17.03 21.40
C LEU A 951 -16.09 -18.01 21.69
N GLY A 952 -15.86 -19.03 22.53
CA GLY A 952 -16.87 -19.95 23.04
C GLY A 952 -17.80 -19.26 24.04
N LYS A 953 -17.24 -18.51 24.99
CA LYS A 953 -18.02 -17.67 25.92
C LYS A 953 -18.82 -16.58 25.21
N LEU A 954 -18.22 -15.85 24.26
CA LEU A 954 -18.95 -14.84 23.48
C LEU A 954 -20.13 -15.44 22.70
N GLN A 955 -19.96 -16.65 22.13
CA GLN A 955 -21.05 -17.38 21.46
C GLN A 955 -22.15 -17.79 22.44
N THR A 956 -21.77 -18.38 23.57
CA THR A 956 -22.70 -18.86 24.61
C THR A 956 -23.51 -17.71 25.20
N TRP A 957 -22.85 -16.61 25.53
CA TRP A 957 -23.48 -15.39 26.02
C TRP A 957 -24.48 -14.81 25.01
N ASN A 958 -24.09 -14.72 23.72
CA ASN A 958 -24.96 -14.26 22.63
C ASN A 958 -26.12 -15.21 22.29
N ALA A 959 -26.08 -16.47 22.73
CA ALA A 959 -27.18 -17.42 22.59
C ALA A 959 -28.18 -17.34 23.77
N GLN A 960 -27.68 -16.98 24.97
CA GLN A 960 -28.49 -16.83 26.18
C GLN A 960 -29.18 -15.46 26.28
N HIS A 961 -28.60 -14.41 25.69
CA HIS A 961 -29.08 -13.03 25.81
C HIS A 961 -29.82 -12.52 24.55
N ARG A 962 -30.90 -11.74 24.77
CA ARG A 962 -31.70 -11.14 23.68
C ARG A 962 -30.96 -10.03 22.91
N ALA A 963 -30.04 -9.33 23.56
CA ALA A 963 -29.18 -8.32 22.94
C ALA A 963 -27.79 -8.90 22.75
N ARG A 964 -27.16 -8.66 21.59
CA ARG A 964 -25.81 -9.17 21.30
C ARG A 964 -24.72 -8.28 21.90
N CYS A 965 -23.64 -8.91 22.32
CA CYS A 965 -22.42 -8.25 22.78
C CYS A 965 -21.65 -7.68 21.59
N VAL A 966 -21.55 -6.35 21.50
CA VAL A 966 -20.95 -5.65 20.36
C VAL A 966 -19.43 -5.56 20.54
N VAL A 967 -18.71 -6.45 19.84
CA VAL A 967 -17.25 -6.46 19.77
C VAL A 967 -16.73 -5.85 18.46
N GLU A 968 -15.45 -5.49 18.44
CA GLU A 968 -14.76 -4.96 17.27
C GLU A 968 -14.45 -6.06 16.22
N ASN A 969 -14.14 -7.29 16.68
CA ASN A 969 -13.91 -8.45 15.83
C ASN A 969 -14.56 -9.71 16.45
N GLU A 970 -15.56 -10.30 15.79
CA GLU A 970 -16.26 -11.52 16.24
C GLU A 970 -15.40 -12.79 16.16
N ASN A 971 -14.21 -12.73 15.55
CA ASN A 971 -13.22 -13.82 15.47
C ASN A 971 -12.02 -13.62 16.43
N GLY A 972 -12.07 -12.60 17.29
CA GLY A 972 -10.98 -12.25 18.20
C GLY A 972 -9.81 -11.54 17.51
N GLY A 973 -8.91 -10.98 18.30
CA GLY A 973 -7.63 -10.45 17.83
C GLY A 973 -6.68 -11.52 17.30
N GLY A 974 -5.51 -11.09 16.81
CA GLY A 974 -4.41 -11.99 16.48
C GLY A 974 -3.90 -12.76 17.70
N ASP A 975 -3.29 -13.91 17.44
CA ASP A 975 -2.73 -14.78 18.48
C ASP A 975 -1.44 -14.14 19.04
N LEU A 976 -1.42 -13.85 20.34
CA LEU A 976 -0.34 -13.11 21.02
C LEU A 976 0.77 -14.04 21.55
N THR A 977 0.43 -15.31 21.76
CA THR A 977 1.33 -16.38 22.22
C THR A 977 0.99 -17.68 21.50
N TYR A 978 1.82 -18.70 21.68
CA TYR A 978 1.47 -20.08 21.36
C TYR A 978 1.19 -20.87 22.65
N GLU A 979 0.02 -21.49 22.73
CA GLU A 979 -0.47 -22.26 23.88
C GLU A 979 -0.78 -23.71 23.43
N PRO A 980 0.18 -24.65 23.52
CA PRO A 980 -0.09 -26.07 23.32
C PRO A 980 -0.69 -26.69 24.59
N TYR A 981 -1.86 -27.31 24.46
CA TYR A 981 -2.52 -28.01 25.57
C TYR A 981 -2.15 -29.51 25.58
N ALA A 982 -2.01 -30.05 26.79
CA ALA A 982 -1.89 -31.48 27.05
C ALA A 982 -2.81 -31.89 28.20
N ILE A 983 -3.24 -33.15 28.20
CA ILE A 983 -3.80 -33.81 29.39
C ILE A 983 -2.64 -34.00 30.37
N MET A 984 -2.88 -33.81 31.66
CA MET A 984 -1.88 -34.12 32.69
C MET A 984 -2.27 -35.38 33.46
N VAL A 985 -1.29 -36.26 33.70
CA VAL A 985 -1.38 -37.36 34.65
C VAL A 985 -0.58 -36.98 35.90
N ARG A 986 -1.00 -37.40 37.09
CA ARG A 986 -0.26 -37.13 38.33
C ARG A 986 1.13 -37.79 38.33
N LYS A 987 1.97 -37.38 39.26
CA LYS A 987 3.23 -38.10 39.58
C LYS A 987 3.00 -39.03 40.77
N PRO A 988 3.80 -40.10 40.92
CA PRO A 988 3.79 -40.90 42.15
C PRO A 988 4.15 -40.01 43.35
N THR A 989 3.40 -40.14 44.42
CA THR A 989 3.57 -39.37 45.67
C THR A 989 4.43 -40.12 46.70
N SER A 990 4.47 -41.45 46.61
CA SER A 990 5.40 -42.33 47.31
C SER A 990 6.25 -43.14 46.33
N ASN A 991 7.42 -43.60 46.77
CA ASN A 991 8.26 -44.54 46.01
C ASN A 991 7.81 -46.00 46.18
N THR A 992 6.51 -46.26 46.39
CA THR A 992 6.01 -47.64 46.47
C THR A 992 5.88 -48.23 45.06
N PRO A 993 6.31 -49.48 44.81
CA PRO A 993 6.27 -50.06 43.46
C PRO A 993 4.87 -50.02 42.84
N GLN A 994 3.83 -50.33 43.62
CA GLN A 994 2.44 -50.37 43.19
C GLN A 994 1.90 -48.99 42.75
N GLU A 995 2.23 -47.91 43.48
CA GLU A 995 1.81 -46.56 43.06
C GLU A 995 2.54 -46.11 41.79
N MET A 996 3.84 -46.44 41.67
CA MET A 996 4.63 -46.11 40.48
C MET A 996 4.12 -46.87 39.24
N GLU A 997 3.80 -48.16 39.39
CA GLU A 997 3.25 -49.02 38.33
C GLU A 997 1.87 -48.53 37.86
N HIS A 998 0.93 -48.31 38.78
CA HIS A 998 -0.40 -47.81 38.47
C HIS A 998 -0.38 -46.43 37.76
N VAL A 999 0.44 -45.48 38.26
CA VAL A 999 0.59 -44.16 37.62
C VAL A 999 1.24 -44.26 36.23
N GLN A 1000 2.21 -45.16 36.06
CA GLN A 1000 2.86 -45.40 34.77
C GLN A 1000 1.87 -46.02 33.75
N ASN A 1001 1.06 -47.00 34.16
CA ASN A 1001 0.05 -47.62 33.31
C ASN A 1001 -1.00 -46.61 32.82
N ILE A 1002 -1.48 -45.72 33.69
CA ILE A 1002 -2.38 -44.60 33.32
C ILE A 1002 -1.67 -43.64 32.34
N ALA A 1003 -0.40 -43.30 32.58
CA ALA A 1003 0.36 -42.43 31.70
C ALA A 1003 0.56 -43.02 30.29
N GLU A 1004 0.92 -44.30 30.20
CA GLU A 1004 1.09 -45.01 28.92
C GLU A 1004 -0.24 -45.16 28.17
N LEU A 1005 -1.34 -45.46 28.88
CA LEU A 1005 -2.68 -45.50 28.28
C LEU A 1005 -3.08 -44.15 27.69
N VAL A 1006 -2.93 -43.06 28.46
CA VAL A 1006 -3.24 -41.69 28.01
C VAL A 1006 -2.37 -41.31 26.81
N GLN A 1007 -1.07 -41.62 26.83
CA GLN A 1007 -0.18 -41.36 25.69
C GLN A 1007 -0.59 -42.13 24.45
N ARG A 1008 -0.78 -43.46 24.55
CA ARG A 1008 -1.15 -44.33 23.42
C ARG A 1008 -2.48 -43.90 22.80
N ARG A 1009 -3.50 -43.67 23.62
CA ARG A 1009 -4.83 -43.24 23.17
C ARG A 1009 -4.80 -41.86 22.53
N VAL A 1010 -4.03 -40.91 23.05
CA VAL A 1010 -3.86 -39.59 22.40
C VAL A 1010 -3.26 -39.75 20.99
N TYR A 1011 -2.30 -40.66 20.77
CA TYR A 1011 -1.83 -40.97 19.42
C TYR A 1011 -2.92 -41.61 18.55
N GLU A 1012 -3.58 -42.68 19.03
CA GLU A 1012 -4.68 -43.36 18.32
C GLU A 1012 -5.76 -42.36 17.84
N PHE A 1013 -6.16 -41.41 18.69
CA PHE A 1013 -7.18 -40.39 18.38
C PHE A 1013 -6.81 -39.51 17.17
N PHE A 1014 -5.53 -39.12 17.04
CA PHE A 1014 -5.08 -38.27 15.93
C PHE A 1014 -4.79 -39.04 14.64
N SER A 1015 -4.42 -40.33 14.72
CA SER A 1015 -4.34 -41.21 13.56
C SER A 1015 -5.70 -41.31 12.82
N PHE A 1016 -6.82 -41.30 13.55
CA PHE A 1016 -8.16 -41.20 12.98
C PHE A 1016 -8.53 -39.75 12.61
N ASN A 1017 -7.89 -39.24 11.55
CA ASN A 1017 -8.06 -37.88 11.03
C ASN A 1017 -9.54 -37.47 10.84
N SER A 1018 -10.41 -38.37 10.37
CA SER A 1018 -11.85 -38.14 10.22
C SER A 1018 -12.58 -37.99 11.57
N LEU A 1019 -12.23 -38.80 12.58
CA LEU A 1019 -12.78 -38.72 13.95
C LEU A 1019 -12.34 -37.41 14.63
N ALA A 1020 -11.04 -37.09 14.57
CA ALA A 1020 -10.48 -35.87 15.14
C ALA A 1020 -11.11 -34.61 14.49
N ARG A 1021 -11.29 -34.61 13.16
CA ARG A 1021 -11.99 -33.52 12.45
C ARG A 1021 -13.47 -33.45 12.79
N ALA A 1022 -14.17 -34.58 12.93
CA ALA A 1022 -15.58 -34.59 13.30
C ALA A 1022 -15.80 -34.05 14.72
N LYS A 1023 -14.94 -34.41 15.68
CA LYS A 1023 -14.95 -33.84 17.03
C LYS A 1023 -14.62 -32.34 17.02
N PHE A 1024 -13.62 -31.90 16.24
CA PHE A 1024 -13.34 -30.47 16.08
C PHE A 1024 -14.54 -29.70 15.48
N ASP A 1025 -15.10 -30.21 14.38
CA ASP A 1025 -16.22 -29.57 13.69
C ASP A 1025 -17.49 -29.49 14.54
N THR A 1026 -17.65 -30.41 15.52
CA THR A 1026 -18.74 -30.41 16.50
C THR A 1026 -18.64 -29.24 17.49
N TYR A 1027 -17.42 -28.91 17.94
CA TYR A 1027 -17.21 -27.97 19.06
C TYR A 1027 -16.78 -26.56 18.65
N PHE A 1028 -16.09 -26.39 17.51
CA PHE A 1028 -15.45 -25.12 17.15
C PHE A 1028 -16.07 -24.42 15.93
N ARG A 1029 -16.75 -25.15 15.02
CA ARG A 1029 -17.54 -24.49 13.97
C ARG A 1029 -18.84 -23.96 14.57
N GLY A 1030 -18.94 -22.63 14.64
CA GLY A 1030 -20.17 -21.95 15.08
C GLY A 1030 -21.38 -22.26 14.18
N PRO A 1031 -22.60 -21.82 14.55
CA PRO A 1031 -23.85 -22.24 13.89
C PRO A 1031 -23.96 -21.97 12.38
N ARG A 1032 -23.07 -21.13 11.83
CA ARG A 1032 -22.97 -20.79 10.40
C ARG A 1032 -21.89 -21.58 9.63
N LYS A 1033 -21.11 -22.43 10.32
CA LYS A 1033 -19.94 -23.18 9.80
C LYS A 1033 -18.86 -22.30 9.16
N ASP A 1034 -18.78 -21.04 9.59
CA ASP A 1034 -17.91 -19.97 9.09
C ASP A 1034 -16.54 -19.90 9.80
N ARG A 1035 -16.48 -20.25 11.08
CA ARG A 1035 -15.22 -20.37 11.84
C ARG A 1035 -14.28 -21.44 11.25
N ARG A 1036 -12.99 -21.13 11.23
CA ARG A 1036 -11.88 -22.00 10.79
C ARG A 1036 -11.02 -22.42 11.99
N MET A 1037 -10.20 -23.46 11.82
CA MET A 1037 -9.11 -23.79 12.76
C MET A 1037 -8.15 -22.60 12.91
N SER A 1038 -7.56 -22.43 14.09
CA SER A 1038 -6.39 -21.57 14.27
C SER A 1038 -5.21 -22.11 13.43
N THR A 1039 -4.27 -21.25 13.03
CA THR A 1039 -3.10 -21.67 12.24
C THR A 1039 -2.25 -22.68 13.01
N ALA A 1040 -2.12 -22.46 14.33
CA ALA A 1040 -1.50 -23.37 15.28
C ALA A 1040 -2.12 -24.78 15.26
N LEU A 1041 -3.46 -24.87 15.35
CA LEU A 1041 -4.17 -26.14 15.33
C LEU A 1041 -4.13 -26.82 13.96
N ALA A 1042 -4.21 -26.04 12.88
CA ALA A 1042 -4.09 -26.57 11.52
C ALA A 1042 -2.73 -27.25 11.28
N TYR A 1043 -1.64 -26.70 11.83
CA TYR A 1043 -0.33 -27.35 11.81
C TYR A 1043 -0.27 -28.59 12.70
N LEU A 1044 -0.86 -28.60 13.90
CA LEU A 1044 -0.94 -29.80 14.75
C LEU A 1044 -1.67 -30.96 14.03
N PHE A 1045 -2.82 -30.67 13.41
CA PHE A 1045 -3.55 -31.65 12.60
C PHE A 1045 -2.76 -32.12 11.39
N LEU A 1046 -1.95 -31.26 10.76
CA LEU A 1046 -1.11 -31.64 9.61
C LEU A 1046 0.07 -32.52 10.04
N LEU A 1047 0.78 -32.14 11.11
CA LEU A 1047 1.92 -32.89 11.67
C LEU A 1047 1.49 -34.29 12.15
N ASN A 1048 0.30 -34.41 12.75
CA ASN A 1048 -0.21 -35.69 13.24
C ASN A 1048 -0.93 -36.53 12.16
N SER A 1049 -1.20 -36.00 10.96
CA SER A 1049 -1.99 -36.69 9.91
C SER A 1049 -1.23 -37.77 9.12
N VAL A 1050 -0.26 -38.44 9.75
CA VAL A 1050 0.60 -39.44 9.10
C VAL A 1050 0.07 -40.85 9.34
N GLU A 1051 -0.96 -41.25 8.58
CA GLU A 1051 -1.17 -42.61 8.01
C GLU A 1051 -2.52 -42.76 7.28
N ASP A 1052 -2.71 -43.86 6.54
CA ASP A 1052 -3.96 -44.20 5.87
C ASP A 1052 -4.94 -44.85 6.85
N GLU A 1053 -6.11 -44.24 7.08
CA GLU A 1053 -7.16 -44.72 8.02
C GLU A 1053 -7.57 -46.19 7.79
N ARG A 1054 -7.34 -46.71 6.57
CA ARG A 1054 -7.58 -48.11 6.20
C ARG A 1054 -6.72 -49.12 6.97
N LEU A 1055 -5.58 -48.71 7.55
CA LEU A 1055 -4.69 -49.58 8.32
C LEU A 1055 -5.24 -49.89 9.73
N PHE A 1056 -6.10 -49.03 10.27
CA PHE A 1056 -6.62 -49.12 11.64
C PHE A 1056 -8.11 -49.50 11.72
N ALA A 1057 -8.79 -49.57 10.58
CA ALA A 1057 -10.17 -50.05 10.52
C ALA A 1057 -10.22 -51.59 10.65
N PHE A 1058 -10.68 -52.09 11.80
CA PHE A 1058 -10.96 -53.52 11.98
C PHE A 1058 -11.88 -54.05 10.86
N PRO A 1059 -11.61 -55.24 10.29
CA PRO A 1059 -12.45 -55.82 9.26
C PRO A 1059 -13.82 -56.20 9.86
N ILE A 1060 -14.82 -55.36 9.60
CA ILE A 1060 -16.21 -55.67 9.92
C ILE A 1060 -16.60 -56.93 9.14
N GLU A 1061 -16.89 -58.03 9.84
CA GLU A 1061 -17.47 -59.21 9.22
C GLU A 1061 -18.77 -58.82 8.51
N LYS A 1062 -18.78 -58.96 7.18
CA LYS A 1062 -20.00 -58.77 6.40
C LYS A 1062 -20.98 -59.85 6.79
N ALA A 1063 -22.04 -59.47 7.50
CA ALA A 1063 -23.16 -60.35 7.80
C ALA A 1063 -23.70 -60.99 6.51
N THR A 1064 -23.38 -62.25 6.30
CA THR A 1064 -23.80 -63.02 5.12
C THR A 1064 -25.27 -63.37 5.28
N ALA A 1065 -26.13 -62.63 4.58
CA ALA A 1065 -27.55 -62.94 4.52
C ALA A 1065 -27.74 -64.37 3.96
N PRO A 1066 -28.45 -65.27 4.67
CA PRO A 1066 -28.63 -66.63 4.20
C PRO A 1066 -29.59 -66.67 3.02
N LEU A 1067 -29.12 -67.18 1.88
CA LEU A 1067 -29.97 -67.57 0.76
C LEU A 1067 -30.97 -68.64 1.22
N LYS A 1068 -32.24 -68.46 0.88
CA LYS A 1068 -33.24 -69.53 0.82
C LYS A 1068 -34.03 -69.41 -0.48
N HIS A 1069 -34.43 -70.58 -0.98
CA HIS A 1069 -35.37 -70.76 -2.09
C HIS A 1069 -36.80 -70.39 -1.66
#